data_AF-A0A4Q7R733-F1
#
_entry.id   AF-A0A4Q7R733-F1
#
_cell.length_a   1.000
_cell.length_b   1.000
_cell.length_c   1.000
_cell.angle_alpha   90.00
_cell.angle_beta   90.00
_cell.angle_gamma   90.00
#
_symmetry.space_group_name_H-M   'P 1'
#
loop_
_entity.id
_entity.type
_entity.pdbx_description
1 polymer ?
#
loop_
_entity_poly.entity_id
_entity_poly.type
_entity_poly.pdbx_seq_one_letter_code
_entity_poly.pdbx_strand_id
1 'polypeptide(L)'
;MRCALSTLSVVLLLPLVVITPARAAVTPTGFSEQVAFTGLSSPTNVAFSPDGRVFVAEKSGLIKVFDSLDDPTPSVYADLRTEVYNYWDRGLLGLALHPDFPADPRIYVLYTHDGLIGGPTPKWGTPDTDADPCPSPPGPTGDGCQASARLSVLNANGAEQVLVEDWCQVFPSHSIGSIEFGPDGFLYAGGGDGGSFNYIDYGQDSLPASDLTPDNPCGDGTAPVGATLTPPTAEGGALRAQDLRTAGDPTTLDGSIIRINPDTGQAAPNNPLISSPDLNARRIVAEGLRNPMRFTFRPGTSELWIGDVGYANWEEIDRVVVPTAGVTNFGWPCYEGSARHPGYDGANVNICENLYAAGTSAVTSPYYAYKHSDQVAGTCSTGSSSISGLTFYKGGNYPSTYDGSLFFTDYSRKCVWAMMKGSNGLPDPANIQLFASGYGATRLQTGPGGDLFTVDYDNGRILRYVFNGTNNPPTAVIQADPSSGPTPLTVTFDGTASDDADGDPLTYAWDLDGDGAYDDSTASVAQHTYTTTGTVTARLRVSDGTASSTTTTQINVANTAPTATITSPGPATTWKVGDTINFSGSATDPEQGTLPGSALTWSLIMHHCPSDCHTHTITTVTGASGSFTAPDHEYPSYLELKLTARDAQGLTDSKSVRLDPKTVGTTFATTPTGLPVTVLDKSGASPLKVTTIVGSSVSVAADPVPNVANQLYRFGLWSDGGARDHNLVAPATATTYTAAFATKRNLARGRPAVASSTYIAGREASKAVDGSMSTAWSSARTDPQWFQVDLGSVQVVNRVMMNWLSTAYAKSYQLQVSGSGRTWKTVSSTVSGNGGTDLVTFTPNYARYVRMVATQRAVAGSYYSFWEFGVYQDTGPAVGIAGQCIDVYQASTVDGTPTTLYTCKGAVNQQWTPSMEDGTVRTMGKCLSARGTALKTPAVLWTCDNSPGQRWIPQPNGSLVNAAVPLCLDAAGASSANGTKLILYTCNNGLNQKWVLP
;
A
#
# COMPACT_ATOMS: atom_id res chain seq x y z
N MET A 1 -4.14 -61.71 -18.01
CA MET A 1 -5.26 -62.17 -18.87
C MET A 1 -5.82 -60.96 -19.59
N ARG A 2 -5.76 -61.00 -20.93
CA ARG A 2 -6.47 -60.21 -21.95
C ARG A 2 -6.47 -58.67 -21.85
N CYS A 3 -5.52 -58.07 -22.58
CA CYS A 3 -5.61 -56.74 -23.17
C CYS A 3 -6.73 -56.69 -24.22
N ALA A 4 -7.44 -55.56 -24.31
CA ALA A 4 -8.24 -55.18 -25.46
C ALA A 4 -7.91 -53.73 -25.83
N LEU A 5 -7.39 -53.54 -27.05
CA LEU A 5 -7.20 -52.26 -27.71
C LEU A 5 -8.58 -51.68 -28.08
N SER A 6 -8.78 -50.39 -27.79
CA SER A 6 -9.86 -49.58 -28.34
C SER A 6 -9.22 -48.36 -29.01
N THR A 7 -9.28 -48.33 -30.34
CA THR A 7 -8.93 -47.18 -31.18
C THR A 7 -10.09 -46.18 -31.15
N LEU A 8 -9.90 -45.04 -30.49
CA LEU A 8 -10.83 -43.92 -30.53
C LEU A 8 -10.30 -42.88 -31.54
N SER A 9 -10.98 -42.74 -32.67
CA SER A 9 -10.75 -41.66 -33.64
C SER A 9 -11.07 -40.32 -32.98
N VAL A 10 -10.06 -39.48 -32.76
CA VAL A 10 -10.24 -38.10 -32.31
C VAL A 10 -10.68 -37.28 -33.52
N VAL A 11 -11.95 -36.91 -33.55
CA VAL A 11 -12.46 -35.85 -34.43
C VAL A 11 -11.86 -34.54 -33.95
N LEU A 12 -11.05 -33.90 -34.80
CA LEU A 12 -10.46 -32.59 -34.57
C LEU A 12 -11.59 -31.54 -34.59
N LEU A 13 -12.18 -31.24 -33.43
CA LEU A 13 -13.03 -30.06 -33.25
C LEU A 13 -12.10 -28.84 -33.22
N LEU A 14 -12.01 -28.13 -34.34
CA LEU A 14 -11.52 -26.75 -34.37
C LEU A 14 -12.36 -25.93 -33.38
N PRO A 15 -11.76 -25.25 -32.39
CA PRO A 15 -12.50 -24.32 -31.56
C PRO A 15 -12.95 -23.16 -32.45
N LEU A 16 -14.26 -23.04 -32.66
CA LEU A 16 -14.87 -21.85 -33.23
C LEU A 16 -14.57 -20.71 -32.24
N VAL A 17 -13.74 -19.76 -32.65
CA VAL A 17 -13.57 -18.51 -31.89
C VAL A 17 -14.88 -17.76 -32.02
N VAL A 18 -15.74 -17.90 -31.02
CA VAL A 18 -16.90 -17.01 -30.88
C VAL A 18 -16.34 -15.69 -30.37
N ILE A 19 -16.17 -14.72 -31.28
CA ILE A 19 -15.99 -13.33 -30.89
C ILE A 19 -17.33 -12.91 -30.27
N THR A 20 -17.42 -12.99 -28.94
CA THR A 20 -18.54 -12.37 -28.23
C THR A 20 -18.44 -10.86 -28.47
N PRO A 21 -19.44 -10.21 -29.07
CA PRO A 21 -19.44 -8.75 -29.17
C PRO A 21 -19.24 -8.15 -27.77
N ALA A 22 -18.44 -7.09 -27.70
CA ALA A 22 -18.35 -6.29 -26.49
C ALA A 22 -19.78 -5.89 -26.10
N ARG A 23 -20.23 -6.36 -24.94
CA ARG A 23 -21.54 -6.02 -24.39
C ARG A 23 -21.58 -4.51 -24.22
N ALA A 24 -22.64 -3.85 -24.70
CA ALA A 24 -22.86 -2.42 -24.45
C ALA A 24 -22.74 -2.15 -22.94
N ALA A 25 -21.97 -1.12 -22.57
CA ALA A 25 -21.80 -0.73 -21.17
C ALA A 25 -23.16 -0.44 -20.55
N VAL A 26 -23.37 -0.89 -19.30
CA VAL A 26 -24.61 -0.59 -18.57
C VAL A 26 -24.60 0.89 -18.18
N THR A 27 -25.37 1.71 -18.89
CA THR A 27 -25.58 3.12 -18.58
C THR A 27 -27.03 3.36 -18.12
N PRO A 28 -27.31 4.44 -17.35
CA PRO A 28 -28.67 4.79 -16.98
C PRO A 28 -29.56 5.09 -18.19
N THR A 29 -30.87 4.92 -18.04
CA THR A 29 -31.85 5.25 -19.10
C THR A 29 -31.65 6.67 -19.64
N GLY A 30 -31.67 6.80 -20.96
CA GLY A 30 -31.47 8.08 -21.66
C GLY A 30 -30.01 8.46 -21.90
N PHE A 31 -29.05 7.66 -21.43
CA PHE A 31 -27.63 7.79 -21.73
C PHE A 31 -27.20 6.77 -22.79
N SER A 32 -26.21 7.17 -23.60
CA SER A 32 -25.44 6.27 -24.46
C SER A 32 -23.95 6.53 -24.34
N GLU A 33 -23.15 5.50 -24.59
CA GLU A 33 -21.70 5.58 -24.64
C GLU A 33 -21.23 5.65 -26.10
N GLN A 34 -20.33 6.59 -26.40
CA GLN A 34 -19.73 6.77 -27.72
C GLN A 34 -18.21 6.71 -27.62
N VAL A 35 -17.57 6.05 -28.57
CA VAL A 35 -16.11 6.09 -28.72
C VAL A 35 -15.74 7.40 -29.41
N ALA A 36 -15.12 8.32 -28.68
CA ALA A 36 -14.61 9.57 -29.24
C ALA A 36 -13.29 9.32 -29.99
N PHE A 37 -12.37 8.60 -29.36
CA PHE A 37 -11.07 8.24 -29.97
C PHE A 37 -10.72 6.79 -29.64
N THR A 38 -9.98 6.14 -30.54
CA THR A 38 -9.50 4.75 -30.39
C THR A 38 -8.08 4.62 -30.95
N GLY A 39 -7.45 3.46 -30.77
CA GLY A 39 -6.09 3.20 -31.26
C GLY A 39 -4.99 3.90 -30.45
N LEU A 40 -5.28 4.22 -29.19
CA LEU A 40 -4.33 4.80 -28.25
C LEU A 40 -3.57 3.69 -27.51
N SER A 41 -2.33 3.96 -27.13
CA SER A 41 -1.46 3.05 -26.38
C SER A 41 -1.41 3.46 -24.91
N SER A 42 -2.06 2.70 -24.04
CA SER A 42 -2.10 2.96 -22.59
C SER A 42 -2.40 4.43 -22.24
N PRO A 43 -3.52 5.01 -22.74
CA PRO A 43 -3.85 6.41 -22.48
C PRO A 43 -4.10 6.62 -20.98
N THR A 44 -3.53 7.67 -20.41
CA THR A 44 -3.62 7.96 -18.96
C THR A 44 -4.43 9.21 -18.67
N ASN A 45 -4.51 10.14 -19.63
CA ASN A 45 -5.19 11.41 -19.44
C ASN A 45 -5.73 12.00 -20.76
N VAL A 46 -6.74 12.85 -20.64
CA VAL A 46 -7.32 13.62 -21.76
C VAL A 46 -7.59 15.05 -21.30
N ALA A 47 -7.36 16.05 -22.16
CA ALA A 47 -7.72 17.44 -21.89
C ALA A 47 -8.26 18.13 -23.15
N PHE A 48 -9.20 19.04 -22.95
CA PHE A 48 -9.92 19.73 -24.02
C PHE A 48 -9.60 21.22 -24.00
N SER A 49 -9.24 21.79 -25.14
CA SER A 49 -9.01 23.22 -25.26
C SER A 49 -10.28 23.98 -25.70
N PRO A 50 -10.41 25.27 -25.33
CA PRO A 50 -11.52 26.11 -25.78
C PRO A 50 -11.62 26.30 -27.30
N ASP A 51 -10.53 26.10 -28.04
CA ASP A 51 -10.50 26.17 -29.51
C ASP A 51 -10.87 24.86 -30.22
N GLY A 52 -11.24 23.81 -29.46
CA GLY A 52 -11.78 22.56 -29.99
C GLY A 52 -10.80 21.39 -30.08
N ARG A 53 -9.50 21.62 -29.88
CA ARG A 53 -8.49 20.56 -29.89
C ARG A 53 -8.60 19.64 -28.67
N VAL A 54 -8.16 18.40 -28.83
CA VAL A 54 -8.12 17.41 -27.75
C VAL A 54 -6.71 16.86 -27.59
N PHE A 55 -6.20 16.87 -26.37
CA PHE A 55 -4.88 16.37 -26.02
C PHE A 55 -5.04 15.07 -25.23
N VAL A 56 -4.29 14.04 -25.61
CA VAL A 56 -4.29 12.74 -24.95
C VAL A 56 -2.86 12.40 -24.55
N ALA A 57 -2.65 12.14 -23.26
CA ALA A 57 -1.39 11.63 -22.75
C ALA A 57 -1.38 10.10 -22.82
N GLU A 58 -0.29 9.54 -23.35
CA GLU A 58 0.02 8.12 -23.28
C GLU A 58 1.08 7.88 -22.21
N LYS A 59 0.97 6.75 -21.50
CA LYS A 59 1.83 6.41 -20.35
C LYS A 59 3.32 6.49 -20.66
N SER A 60 3.72 6.21 -21.91
CA SER A 60 5.11 6.24 -22.35
C SER A 60 5.76 7.62 -22.34
N GLY A 61 4.97 8.70 -22.33
CA GLY A 61 5.48 10.08 -22.44
C GLY A 61 5.10 10.78 -23.73
N LEU A 62 4.31 10.15 -24.60
CA LEU A 62 3.75 10.80 -25.79
C LEU A 62 2.52 11.65 -25.42
N ILE A 63 2.43 12.82 -26.02
CA ILE A 63 1.21 13.65 -26.01
C ILE A 63 0.70 13.74 -27.42
N LYS A 64 -0.48 13.17 -27.65
CA LYS A 64 -1.20 13.22 -28.93
C LYS A 64 -2.16 14.41 -28.93
N VAL A 65 -2.35 15.02 -30.09
CA VAL A 65 -3.34 16.09 -30.31
C VAL A 65 -4.22 15.75 -31.51
N PHE A 66 -5.52 15.92 -31.31
CA PHE A 66 -6.57 15.85 -32.32
C PHE A 66 -7.07 17.27 -32.60
N ASP A 67 -7.33 17.58 -33.86
CA ASP A 67 -7.77 18.92 -34.26
C ASP A 67 -9.22 19.21 -33.80
N SER A 68 -10.03 18.17 -33.62
CA SER A 68 -11.40 18.26 -33.10
C SER A 68 -11.89 16.91 -32.55
N LEU A 69 -13.10 16.88 -31.99
CA LEU A 69 -13.78 15.63 -31.60
C LEU A 69 -14.14 14.73 -32.80
N ASP A 70 -14.23 15.29 -34.00
CA ASP A 70 -14.57 14.55 -35.22
C ASP A 70 -13.31 14.10 -35.99
N ASP A 71 -12.12 14.44 -35.51
CA ASP A 71 -10.84 14.06 -36.11
C ASP A 71 -10.46 12.64 -35.71
N PRO A 72 -10.40 11.67 -36.65
CA PRO A 72 -10.07 10.30 -36.32
C PRO A 72 -8.56 10.06 -36.14
N THR A 73 -7.71 11.05 -36.45
CA THR A 73 -6.26 10.86 -36.59
C THR A 73 -5.45 11.86 -35.77
N PRO A 74 -4.72 11.43 -34.73
CA PRO A 74 -3.90 12.35 -33.96
C PRO A 74 -2.56 12.65 -34.64
N SER A 75 -1.98 13.80 -34.29
CA SER A 75 -0.54 14.08 -34.45
C SER A 75 0.17 14.06 -33.08
N VAL A 76 1.49 13.97 -33.06
CA VAL A 76 2.28 14.06 -31.81
C VAL A 76 2.57 15.53 -31.52
N TYR A 77 2.11 16.01 -30.36
CA TYR A 77 2.37 17.35 -29.85
C TYR A 77 3.73 17.44 -29.12
N ALA A 78 4.04 16.44 -28.30
CA ALA A 78 5.30 16.33 -27.57
C ALA A 78 5.68 14.86 -27.36
N ASP A 79 6.99 14.62 -27.29
CA ASP A 79 7.59 13.31 -27.03
C ASP A 79 8.55 13.43 -25.86
N LEU A 80 8.16 12.86 -24.71
CA LEU A 80 8.96 12.84 -23.48
C LEU A 80 9.46 11.42 -23.17
N ARG A 81 9.48 10.50 -24.15
CA ARG A 81 9.84 9.09 -23.90
C ARG A 81 11.28 8.88 -23.41
N THR A 82 12.18 9.84 -23.65
CA THR A 82 13.53 9.79 -23.07
C THR A 82 13.53 10.18 -21.58
N GLU A 83 12.53 10.96 -21.14
CA GLU A 83 12.48 11.57 -19.80
C GLU A 83 11.59 10.75 -18.86
N VAL A 84 10.52 10.17 -19.40
CA VAL A 84 9.50 9.45 -18.67
C VAL A 84 9.94 8.02 -18.42
N TYR A 85 9.94 7.59 -17.15
CA TYR A 85 10.09 6.17 -16.81
C TYR A 85 8.72 5.51 -16.75
N ASN A 86 8.37 4.68 -17.74
CA ASN A 86 7.02 4.11 -17.85
C ASN A 86 6.87 2.68 -17.31
N TYR A 87 7.83 2.20 -16.51
CA TYR A 87 7.80 0.85 -15.96
C TYR A 87 6.65 0.66 -14.96
N TRP A 88 5.82 -0.36 -15.19
CA TRP A 88 4.73 -0.78 -14.31
C TRP A 88 3.62 0.26 -14.08
N ASP A 89 3.51 0.91 -12.93
CA ASP A 89 2.49 1.97 -12.71
C ASP A 89 3.03 3.37 -12.98
N ARG A 90 4.34 3.48 -13.22
CA ARG A 90 5.01 4.75 -13.55
C ARG A 90 4.69 5.21 -14.96
N GLY A 91 4.86 6.50 -15.21
CA GLY A 91 4.80 7.09 -16.54
C GLY A 91 4.33 8.54 -16.53
N LEU A 92 3.86 9.01 -17.67
CA LEU A 92 3.16 10.29 -17.80
C LEU A 92 1.71 10.13 -17.33
N LEU A 93 1.41 10.60 -16.11
CA LEU A 93 0.09 10.39 -15.48
C LEU A 93 -0.75 11.67 -15.35
N GLY A 94 -0.11 12.85 -15.27
CA GLY A 94 -0.78 14.15 -15.16
C GLY A 94 -0.59 15.01 -16.40
N LEU A 95 -1.66 15.66 -16.87
CA LEU A 95 -1.65 16.65 -17.95
C LEU A 95 -2.73 17.70 -17.71
N ALA A 96 -2.38 18.98 -17.82
CA ALA A 96 -3.31 20.09 -17.73
C ALA A 96 -2.94 21.19 -18.73
N LEU A 97 -3.94 21.80 -19.36
CA LEU A 97 -3.73 22.98 -20.22
C LEU A 97 -3.70 24.24 -19.36
N HIS A 98 -2.96 25.25 -19.78
CA HIS A 98 -3.07 26.58 -19.15
C HIS A 98 -4.53 27.08 -19.19
N PRO A 99 -5.06 27.76 -18.15
CA PRO A 99 -6.45 28.23 -18.14
C PRO A 99 -6.82 29.16 -19.30
N ASP A 100 -5.85 29.93 -19.80
CA ASP A 100 -6.01 30.86 -20.94
C ASP A 100 -5.65 30.24 -22.30
N PHE A 101 -5.56 28.92 -22.42
CA PHE A 101 -5.31 28.26 -23.70
C PHE A 101 -6.44 28.57 -24.71
N PRO A 102 -6.16 28.88 -26.00
CA PRO A 102 -4.86 28.82 -26.68
C PRO A 102 -4.05 30.13 -26.64
N ALA A 103 -4.53 31.18 -25.97
CA ALA A 103 -3.80 32.45 -25.89
C ALA A 103 -2.46 32.29 -25.14
N ASP A 104 -2.44 31.39 -24.16
CA ASP A 104 -1.23 30.84 -23.57
C ASP A 104 -1.12 29.35 -23.93
N PRO A 105 -0.29 28.98 -24.93
CA PRO A 105 -0.19 27.62 -25.46
C PRO A 105 0.71 26.71 -24.60
N ARG A 106 0.76 26.92 -23.28
CA ARG A 106 1.50 26.07 -22.35
C ARG A 106 0.67 24.86 -21.91
N ILE A 107 1.34 23.71 -21.85
CA ILE A 107 0.80 22.45 -21.32
C ILE A 107 1.65 22.04 -20.12
N TYR A 108 1.03 21.67 -19.03
CA TYR A 108 1.69 21.18 -17.83
C TYR A 108 1.61 19.67 -17.80
N VAL A 109 2.66 19.02 -17.31
CA VAL A 109 2.78 17.57 -17.23
C VAL A 109 3.37 17.15 -15.90
N LEU A 110 2.89 16.03 -15.37
CA LEU A 110 3.46 15.36 -14.21
C LEU A 110 3.75 13.91 -14.60
N TYR A 111 5.02 13.52 -14.47
CA TYR A 111 5.48 12.19 -14.85
C TYR A 111 6.55 11.65 -13.88
N THR A 112 6.64 10.33 -13.79
CA THR A 112 7.79 9.67 -13.16
C THR A 112 8.99 9.83 -14.08
N HIS A 113 10.04 10.49 -13.59
CA HIS A 113 11.25 10.79 -14.34
C HIS A 113 12.25 9.62 -14.26
N ASP A 114 12.82 9.21 -15.39
CA ASP A 114 13.87 8.19 -15.47
C ASP A 114 15.24 8.74 -15.03
N GLY A 115 15.32 9.11 -13.77
CA GLY A 115 16.53 9.63 -13.15
C GLY A 115 16.34 9.84 -11.66
N LEU A 116 17.45 9.88 -10.92
CA LEU A 116 17.43 10.39 -9.56
C LEU A 116 17.27 11.91 -9.58
N ILE A 117 16.88 12.50 -8.45
CA ILE A 117 16.75 13.95 -8.30
C ILE A 117 18.07 14.63 -8.69
N GLY A 118 18.03 15.42 -9.77
CA GLY A 118 19.21 16.12 -10.34
C GLY A 118 20.24 15.22 -11.02
N GLY A 119 19.90 13.94 -11.24
CA GLY A 119 20.73 12.94 -11.91
C GLY A 119 20.61 12.95 -13.44
N PRO A 120 21.35 12.07 -14.14
CA PRO A 120 21.25 11.92 -15.59
C PRO A 120 19.94 11.24 -16.01
N THR A 121 19.56 11.44 -17.27
CA THR A 121 18.34 10.93 -17.91
C THR A 121 18.66 10.37 -19.29
N PRO A 122 18.17 9.18 -19.67
CA PRO A 122 17.55 8.17 -18.82
C PRO A 122 18.57 7.46 -17.92
N LYS A 123 18.15 6.99 -16.75
CA LYS A 123 18.98 6.18 -15.84
C LYS A 123 18.83 4.68 -16.11
N TRP A 124 17.62 4.20 -16.37
CA TRP A 124 17.31 2.78 -16.51
C TRP A 124 16.81 2.40 -17.90
N GLY A 125 15.95 3.24 -18.47
CA GLY A 125 15.26 3.05 -19.74
C GLY A 125 16.14 3.29 -20.96
N THR A 126 15.51 3.20 -22.13
CA THR A 126 16.16 3.44 -23.41
C THR A 126 15.55 4.66 -24.08
N PRO A 127 16.36 5.65 -24.54
CA PRO A 127 15.84 6.85 -25.19
C PRO A 127 14.87 6.54 -26.32
N ASP A 128 13.79 7.33 -26.39
CA ASP A 128 12.77 7.31 -27.44
C ASP A 128 12.04 5.97 -27.63
N THR A 129 11.91 5.16 -26.58
CA THR A 129 11.19 3.87 -26.61
C THR A 129 9.88 3.89 -25.83
N ASP A 130 8.94 2.99 -26.18
CA ASP A 130 7.61 2.95 -25.56
C ASP A 130 7.55 2.11 -24.26
N ALA A 131 8.66 1.45 -23.88
CA ALA A 131 8.73 0.56 -22.73
C ALA A 131 10.12 0.55 -22.09
N ASP A 132 10.18 0.86 -20.79
CA ASP A 132 11.43 0.91 -20.04
C ASP A 132 11.52 -0.23 -19.02
N PRO A 133 12.24 -1.33 -19.27
CA PRO A 133 12.36 -2.40 -18.29
C PRO A 133 13.19 -1.98 -17.08
N CYS A 134 12.88 -2.53 -15.91
CA CYS A 134 13.76 -2.44 -14.74
C CYS A 134 14.82 -3.56 -14.77
N PRO A 135 16.13 -3.25 -14.87
CA PRO A 135 17.18 -4.26 -14.83
C PRO A 135 17.19 -5.03 -13.50
N SER A 136 17.59 -6.31 -13.56
CA SER A 136 17.70 -7.19 -12.40
C SER A 136 19.12 -7.78 -12.36
N PRO A 137 19.95 -7.44 -11.36
CA PRO A 137 19.67 -6.52 -10.24
C PRO A 137 19.60 -5.02 -10.65
N PRO A 138 19.00 -4.12 -9.83
CA PRO A 138 18.41 -4.38 -8.50
C PRO A 138 17.07 -5.13 -8.56
N GLY A 139 16.38 -5.06 -9.70
CA GLY A 139 15.05 -5.63 -9.87
C GLY A 139 13.97 -4.72 -9.26
N PRO A 140 12.72 -4.85 -9.72
CA PRO A 140 11.68 -3.87 -9.45
C PRO A 140 11.17 -3.89 -8.01
N THR A 141 11.22 -5.03 -7.34
CA THR A 141 10.61 -5.24 -6.02
C THR A 141 11.61 -5.61 -4.94
N GLY A 142 12.90 -5.59 -5.29
CA GLY A 142 14.02 -5.73 -4.36
C GLY A 142 14.47 -4.34 -3.89
N ASP A 143 15.63 -3.90 -4.39
CA ASP A 143 16.17 -2.56 -4.09
C ASP A 143 15.56 -1.46 -4.99
N GLY A 144 14.78 -1.89 -6.00
CA GLY A 144 13.98 -1.03 -6.86
C GLY A 144 14.80 -0.29 -7.92
N CYS A 145 14.19 -0.05 -9.08
CA CYS A 145 14.77 0.89 -10.04
C CYS A 145 14.45 2.32 -9.59
N GLN A 146 15.29 2.89 -8.72
CA GLN A 146 15.05 4.20 -8.13
C GLN A 146 14.88 5.31 -9.17
N ALA A 147 13.84 6.12 -9.02
CA ALA A 147 13.44 7.21 -9.90
C ALA A 147 13.07 8.47 -9.07
N SER A 148 12.65 9.53 -9.76
CA SER A 148 12.09 10.75 -9.18
C SER A 148 10.79 11.12 -9.91
N ALA A 149 10.09 12.16 -9.49
CA ALA A 149 9.03 12.76 -10.30
C ALA A 149 9.38 14.17 -10.77
N ARG A 150 8.87 14.53 -11.95
CA ARG A 150 8.96 15.87 -12.52
C ARG A 150 7.59 16.45 -12.81
N LEU A 151 7.39 17.66 -12.29
CA LEU A 151 6.35 18.57 -12.74
C LEU A 151 6.99 19.58 -13.68
N SER A 152 6.53 19.60 -14.93
CA SER A 152 7.11 20.42 -15.98
C SER A 152 6.04 21.17 -16.76
N VAL A 153 6.48 22.23 -17.44
CA VAL A 153 5.68 22.96 -18.42
C VAL A 153 6.33 22.83 -19.79
N LEU A 154 5.49 22.53 -20.78
CA LEU A 154 5.84 22.46 -22.19
C LEU A 154 5.34 23.73 -22.87
N ASN A 155 6.20 24.36 -23.68
CA ASN A 155 5.78 25.48 -24.50
C ASN A 155 5.07 25.01 -25.80
N ALA A 156 4.69 25.97 -26.65
CA ALA A 156 3.98 25.70 -27.91
C ALA A 156 4.73 24.74 -28.87
N ASN A 157 6.05 24.62 -28.72
CA ASN A 157 6.89 23.77 -29.56
C ASN A 157 7.21 22.42 -28.87
N GLY A 158 6.58 22.12 -27.73
CA GLY A 158 6.83 20.92 -26.95
C GLY A 158 8.11 20.95 -26.10
N ALA A 159 8.86 22.06 -26.08
CA ALA A 159 10.09 22.13 -25.29
C ALA A 159 9.78 22.28 -23.79
N GLU A 160 10.48 21.46 -23.00
CA GLU A 160 10.26 21.30 -21.56
C GLU A 160 11.00 22.34 -20.72
N GLN A 161 10.33 22.83 -19.68
CA GLN A 161 10.91 23.49 -18.54
C GLN A 161 10.45 22.77 -17.26
N VAL A 162 11.40 22.21 -16.50
CA VAL A 162 11.14 21.61 -15.19
C VAL A 162 10.79 22.69 -14.17
N LEU A 163 9.66 22.53 -13.47
CA LEU A 163 9.20 23.43 -12.41
C LEU A 163 9.53 22.88 -11.01
N VAL A 164 9.30 21.58 -10.81
CA VAL A 164 9.59 20.86 -9.57
C VAL A 164 10.11 19.48 -9.92
N GLU A 165 11.23 19.07 -9.34
CA GLU A 165 11.76 17.72 -9.38
C GLU A 165 12.02 17.28 -7.95
N ASP A 166 11.28 16.27 -7.50
CA ASP A 166 11.33 15.73 -6.14
C ASP A 166 10.67 14.34 -6.16
N TRP A 167 9.85 13.98 -5.16
CA TRP A 167 9.20 12.66 -4.98
C TRP A 167 10.18 11.54 -5.21
N CYS A 168 10.87 11.12 -4.15
CA CYS A 168 11.81 10.02 -4.29
C CYS A 168 11.03 8.72 -4.58
N GLN A 169 11.45 7.93 -5.56
CA GLN A 169 10.67 6.77 -5.98
C GLN A 169 11.52 5.52 -5.93
N VAL A 170 11.42 4.75 -4.84
CA VAL A 170 12.18 3.50 -4.70
C VAL A 170 11.48 2.40 -5.49
N PHE A 171 10.17 2.25 -5.28
CA PHE A 171 9.38 1.16 -5.87
C PHE A 171 8.56 1.60 -7.10
N PRO A 172 8.18 0.67 -7.99
CA PRO A 172 7.53 1.00 -9.26
C PRO A 172 6.02 1.21 -9.22
N SER A 173 5.46 1.39 -8.02
CA SER A 173 4.06 1.77 -7.80
C SER A 173 3.96 2.97 -6.85
N HIS A 174 2.75 3.53 -6.72
CA HIS A 174 2.42 4.75 -5.97
C HIS A 174 3.32 5.93 -6.32
N SER A 175 3.60 6.09 -7.60
CA SER A 175 4.62 7.04 -8.02
C SER A 175 4.14 8.47 -7.95
N ILE A 176 3.21 8.83 -8.83
CA ILE A 176 2.68 10.18 -8.93
C ILE A 176 1.17 10.13 -9.15
N GLY A 177 0.51 11.27 -9.07
CA GLY A 177 -0.92 11.39 -9.31
C GLY A 177 -1.24 12.25 -10.53
N SER A 178 -2.02 13.30 -10.28
CA SER A 178 -2.50 14.21 -11.31
C SER A 178 -2.09 15.66 -11.06
N ILE A 179 -2.47 16.53 -11.99
CA ILE A 179 -2.32 17.97 -11.89
C ILE A 179 -3.61 18.66 -12.31
N GLU A 180 -3.98 19.72 -11.61
CA GLU A 180 -5.14 20.54 -11.94
C GLU A 180 -4.87 22.00 -11.61
N PHE A 181 -5.41 22.91 -12.41
CA PHE A 181 -5.48 24.32 -12.03
C PHE A 181 -6.60 24.53 -11.02
N GLY A 182 -6.24 25.15 -9.90
CA GLY A 182 -7.21 25.60 -8.91
C GLY A 182 -8.05 26.77 -9.42
N PRO A 183 -9.20 27.02 -8.79
CA PRO A 183 -10.05 28.20 -9.08
C PRO A 183 -9.37 29.53 -8.78
N ASP A 184 -8.23 29.50 -8.09
CA ASP A 184 -7.37 30.63 -7.76
C ASP A 184 -6.26 30.87 -8.80
N GLY A 185 -6.21 30.08 -9.87
CA GLY A 185 -5.25 30.20 -10.96
C GLY A 185 -3.87 29.59 -10.68
N PHE A 186 -3.69 28.91 -9.54
CA PHE A 186 -2.44 28.21 -9.22
C PHE A 186 -2.50 26.74 -9.64
N LEU A 187 -1.33 26.15 -9.86
CA LEU A 187 -1.23 24.74 -10.25
C LEU A 187 -1.09 23.87 -9.01
N TYR A 188 -1.90 22.83 -8.95
CA TYR A 188 -1.82 21.79 -7.92
C TYR A 188 -1.27 20.51 -8.54
N ALA A 189 -0.47 19.77 -7.78
CA ALA A 189 0.07 18.48 -8.19
C ALA A 189 0.08 17.51 -7.01
N GLY A 190 -0.21 16.23 -7.26
CA GLY A 190 -0.17 15.18 -6.25
C GLY A 190 0.86 14.11 -6.57
N GLY A 191 1.52 13.57 -5.55
CA GLY A 191 2.37 12.40 -5.73
C GLY A 191 2.19 11.38 -4.60
N GLY A 192 2.34 10.11 -4.96
CA GLY A 192 2.21 9.02 -4.00
C GLY A 192 3.42 8.91 -3.09
N ASP A 193 3.38 7.96 -2.18
CA ASP A 193 4.41 7.74 -1.16
C ASP A 193 5.72 7.15 -1.72
N GLY A 194 5.68 6.60 -2.96
CA GLY A 194 6.80 5.93 -3.60
C GLY A 194 7.39 4.76 -2.79
N GLY A 195 6.62 4.23 -1.83
CA GLY A 195 7.00 3.13 -0.94
C GLY A 195 6.62 1.77 -1.48
N SER A 196 7.05 0.71 -0.79
CA SER A 196 6.67 -0.66 -1.15
C SER A 196 5.17 -0.90 -0.95
N PHE A 197 4.55 -1.58 -1.91
CA PHE A 197 3.20 -2.13 -1.80
C PHE A 197 3.21 -3.56 -1.23
N ASN A 198 4.35 -4.26 -1.25
CA ASN A 198 4.45 -5.67 -0.86
C ASN A 198 4.55 -5.89 0.65
N TYR A 199 5.08 -4.92 1.39
CA TYR A 199 5.43 -5.09 2.80
C TYR A 199 5.42 -3.73 3.53
N ILE A 200 5.56 -3.76 4.85
CA ILE A 200 5.53 -2.55 5.70
C ILE A 200 6.85 -1.81 5.52
N ASP A 201 6.86 -0.75 4.73
CA ASP A 201 8.08 -0.06 4.29
C ASP A 201 8.33 1.21 5.11
N TYR A 202 9.35 1.14 5.95
CA TYR A 202 9.90 2.25 6.71
C TYR A 202 11.32 2.60 6.23
N GLY A 203 11.68 2.21 5.00
CA GLY A 203 13.01 2.39 4.41
C GLY A 203 14.03 1.36 4.89
N GLN A 204 13.57 0.21 5.42
CA GLN A 204 14.45 -0.91 5.70
C GLN A 204 14.85 -1.61 4.43
N ASP A 205 16.05 -1.33 3.96
CA ASP A 205 16.68 -2.23 3.00
C ASP A 205 17.50 -3.27 3.78
N SER A 206 17.25 -4.53 3.49
CA SER A 206 17.84 -5.69 4.17
C SER A 206 17.91 -6.90 3.23
N LEU A 207 17.80 -6.68 1.91
CA LEU A 207 17.74 -7.76 0.95
C LEU A 207 19.16 -8.32 0.70
N PRO A 208 19.44 -9.61 0.97
CA PRO A 208 20.81 -10.14 1.03
C PRO A 208 21.57 -10.22 -0.31
N ALA A 209 21.03 -9.73 -1.43
CA ALA A 209 21.47 -10.15 -2.77
C ALA A 209 21.89 -9.03 -3.75
N SER A 210 21.70 -7.74 -3.49
CA SER A 210 22.09 -6.71 -4.47
C SER A 210 22.22 -5.29 -3.92
N ASP A 211 23.28 -4.97 -3.18
CA ASP A 211 23.61 -3.55 -2.94
C ASP A 211 24.20 -2.91 -4.23
N LEU A 212 23.38 -2.80 -5.27
CA LEU A 212 23.61 -1.94 -6.45
C LEU A 212 23.08 -0.52 -6.21
N THR A 213 22.12 -0.39 -5.31
CA THR A 213 21.57 0.89 -4.89
C THR A 213 21.67 1.00 -3.37
N PRO A 214 22.03 2.18 -2.84
CA PRO A 214 22.21 2.34 -1.40
C PRO A 214 20.88 2.19 -0.65
N ASP A 215 20.92 1.54 0.53
CA ASP A 215 19.89 1.65 1.57
C ASP A 215 19.53 3.12 1.82
N ASN A 216 18.29 3.42 2.24
CA ASN A 216 17.84 4.79 2.48
C ASN A 216 18.27 5.79 1.37
N PRO A 217 17.92 5.51 0.10
CA PRO A 217 18.42 6.28 -1.04
C PRO A 217 17.92 7.73 -1.07
N CYS A 218 16.79 7.98 -0.40
CA CYS A 218 16.17 9.29 -0.30
C CYS A 218 16.80 10.17 0.80
N GLY A 219 17.65 9.58 1.66
CA GLY A 219 18.31 10.30 2.75
C GLY A 219 17.34 10.64 3.90
N ASP A 220 16.41 9.72 4.18
CA ASP A 220 15.33 9.88 5.14
C ASP A 220 15.87 9.93 6.58
N GLY A 221 15.41 10.94 7.32
CA GLY A 221 15.78 11.23 8.69
C GLY A 221 17.23 11.67 8.87
N THR A 222 17.72 11.59 10.10
CA THR A 222 19.11 12.00 10.42
C THR A 222 20.19 11.00 9.98
N ALA A 223 19.79 9.85 9.44
CA ALA A 223 20.70 8.83 8.97
C ALA A 223 21.21 9.19 7.57
N PRO A 224 22.51 9.00 7.27
CA PRO A 224 23.02 9.27 5.93
C PRO A 224 22.44 8.27 4.90
N VAL A 225 22.43 8.68 3.63
CA VAL A 225 22.19 7.77 2.50
C VAL A 225 23.14 6.56 2.61
N GLY A 226 22.61 5.35 2.40
CA GLY A 226 23.29 4.07 2.57
C GLY A 226 23.16 3.48 3.98
N ALA A 227 22.45 4.14 4.90
CA ALA A 227 22.21 3.60 6.24
C ALA A 227 20.92 2.77 6.29
N THR A 228 21.00 1.58 6.88
CA THR A 228 19.82 0.78 7.21
C THR A 228 18.95 1.49 8.26
N LEU A 229 17.69 1.77 7.91
CA LEU A 229 16.72 2.33 8.84
C LEU A 229 16.08 1.23 9.69
N THR A 230 15.91 1.50 10.99
CA THR A 230 15.34 0.54 11.95
C THR A 230 14.34 1.22 12.87
N PRO A 231 13.23 0.56 13.26
CA PRO A 231 12.33 1.08 14.26
C PRO A 231 13.05 1.23 15.61
N PRO A 232 12.65 2.20 16.45
CA PRO A 232 11.48 3.06 16.26
C PRO A 232 11.77 4.36 15.50
N THR A 233 13.01 4.64 15.11
CA THR A 233 13.42 5.95 14.54
C THR A 233 13.50 5.95 13.01
N ALA A 234 12.98 4.92 12.35
CA ALA A 234 12.91 4.90 10.90
C ALA A 234 11.89 5.92 10.37
N GLU A 235 12.23 6.58 9.27
CA GLU A 235 11.46 7.68 8.68
C GLU A 235 11.28 7.51 7.15
N GLY A 236 11.83 6.44 6.56
CA GLY A 236 11.82 6.24 5.10
C GLY A 236 10.63 5.42 4.57
N GLY A 237 10.70 5.04 3.30
CA GLY A 237 9.65 4.23 2.68
C GLY A 237 8.32 4.99 2.60
N ALA A 238 7.21 4.36 2.99
CA ALA A 238 5.89 5.01 3.01
C ALA A 238 5.76 6.08 4.10
N LEU A 239 6.66 6.12 5.09
CA LEU A 239 6.63 7.13 6.16
C LEU A 239 6.90 8.55 5.65
N ARG A 240 7.45 8.71 4.44
CA ARG A 240 7.60 10.01 3.77
C ARG A 240 6.27 10.75 3.56
N ALA A 241 5.14 10.04 3.53
CA ALA A 241 3.82 10.67 3.55
C ALA A 241 3.53 11.48 4.84
N GLN A 242 4.37 11.36 5.88
CA GLN A 242 4.27 12.05 7.17
C GLN A 242 5.50 12.93 7.47
N ASP A 243 6.29 13.27 6.45
CA ASP A 243 7.60 13.91 6.62
C ASP A 243 7.54 15.30 7.29
N LEU A 244 6.43 16.06 7.15
CA LEU A 244 6.27 17.33 7.90
C LEU A 244 6.23 17.14 9.42
N ARG A 245 6.09 15.90 9.92
CA ARG A 245 6.09 15.57 11.34
C ARG A 245 7.49 15.33 11.89
N THR A 246 8.46 15.10 11.01
CA THR A 246 9.86 14.87 11.35
C THR A 246 10.67 16.13 11.09
N ALA A 247 11.85 16.19 11.73
CA ALA A 247 12.76 17.30 11.58
C ALA A 247 14.18 16.75 11.69
N GLY A 248 15.03 17.08 10.73
CA GLY A 248 16.40 16.55 10.70
C GLY A 248 16.97 16.46 9.30
N ASP A 249 16.08 16.44 8.31
CA ASP A 249 16.30 16.25 6.88
C ASP A 249 15.38 17.18 6.05
N PRO A 250 15.65 17.36 4.75
CA PRO A 250 14.78 18.10 3.84
C PRO A 250 13.45 17.40 3.65
N THR A 251 12.36 18.16 3.64
CA THR A 251 11.02 17.62 3.40
C THR A 251 10.91 17.11 1.96
N THR A 252 10.45 15.88 1.78
CA THR A 252 10.04 15.27 0.52
C THR A 252 8.58 15.59 0.19
N LEU A 253 8.20 15.49 -1.08
CA LEU A 253 6.82 15.72 -1.54
C LEU A 253 6.00 14.43 -1.61
N ASP A 254 6.57 13.29 -1.26
CA ASP A 254 5.90 11.99 -1.28
C ASP A 254 4.64 11.97 -0.39
N GLY A 255 3.57 11.35 -0.89
CA GLY A 255 2.29 11.24 -0.19
C GLY A 255 1.59 12.59 0.09
N SER A 256 1.75 13.57 -0.82
CA SER A 256 1.25 14.94 -0.63
C SER A 256 0.56 15.54 -1.85
N ILE A 257 -0.23 16.59 -1.61
CA ILE A 257 -0.66 17.55 -2.64
C ILE A 257 0.09 18.87 -2.44
N ILE A 258 0.70 19.37 -3.50
CA ILE A 258 1.35 20.67 -3.55
C ILE A 258 0.54 21.72 -4.31
N ARG A 259 0.80 23.00 -4.01
CA ARG A 259 0.24 24.17 -4.70
C ARG A 259 1.34 25.17 -5.05
N ILE A 260 1.53 25.45 -6.33
CA ILE A 260 2.66 26.23 -6.84
C ILE A 260 2.24 27.34 -7.80
N ASN A 261 3.12 28.33 -7.94
CA ASN A 261 3.09 29.28 -9.04
C ASN A 261 3.48 28.57 -10.36
N PRO A 262 2.61 28.60 -11.39
CA PRO A 262 2.81 27.83 -12.61
C PRO A 262 3.93 28.38 -13.52
N ASP A 263 4.44 29.58 -13.26
CA ASP A 263 5.54 30.17 -14.05
C ASP A 263 6.91 29.85 -13.46
N THR A 264 6.98 29.59 -12.15
CA THR A 264 8.25 29.54 -11.40
C THR A 264 8.49 28.25 -10.63
N GLY A 265 7.47 27.40 -10.42
CA GLY A 265 7.59 26.21 -9.58
C GLY A 265 7.72 26.50 -8.07
N GLN A 266 7.69 27.78 -7.67
CA GLN A 266 7.74 28.18 -6.27
C GLN A 266 6.39 27.97 -5.59
N ALA A 267 6.40 27.84 -4.26
CA ALA A 267 5.17 27.80 -3.48
C ALA A 267 4.28 29.01 -3.80
N ALA A 268 2.99 28.75 -4.01
CA ALA A 268 2.03 29.81 -4.27
C ALA A 268 1.86 30.71 -3.03
N PRO A 269 1.56 32.02 -3.21
CA PRO A 269 1.29 32.92 -2.08
C PRO A 269 0.20 32.38 -1.17
N ASN A 270 0.34 32.63 0.13
CA ASN A 270 -0.57 32.19 1.19
C ASN A 270 -0.69 30.67 1.38
N ASN A 271 0.27 29.87 0.87
CA ASN A 271 0.35 28.48 1.29
C ASN A 271 0.55 28.38 2.82
N PRO A 272 0.04 27.32 3.46
CA PRO A 272 0.02 27.21 4.93
C PRO A 272 1.39 27.36 5.59
N LEU A 273 2.44 26.86 4.93
CA LEU A 273 3.81 26.83 5.43
C LEU A 273 4.74 27.76 4.66
N ILE A 274 4.22 28.85 4.06
CA ILE A 274 5.00 29.76 3.19
C ILE A 274 6.26 30.35 3.85
N SER A 275 6.29 30.44 5.19
CA SER A 275 7.44 30.94 5.96
C SER A 275 8.44 29.86 6.37
N SER A 276 8.19 28.58 6.05
CA SER A 276 9.12 27.48 6.36
C SER A 276 10.49 27.72 5.75
N PRO A 277 11.62 27.40 6.39
CA PRO A 277 12.92 27.45 5.74
C PRO A 277 13.04 26.42 4.59
N ASP A 278 12.33 25.30 4.69
CA ASP A 278 12.30 24.24 3.68
C ASP A 278 11.43 24.64 2.46
N LEU A 279 11.92 24.40 1.24
CA LEU A 279 11.22 24.79 0.02
C LEU A 279 10.03 23.89 -0.32
N ASN A 280 10.14 22.59 -0.06
CA ASN A 280 9.08 21.61 -0.32
C ASN A 280 7.95 21.77 0.69
N ALA A 281 8.27 21.95 1.97
CA ALA A 281 7.28 22.24 3.00
C ALA A 281 6.39 23.45 2.64
N ARG A 282 6.97 24.51 2.03
CA ARG A 282 6.19 25.68 1.58
C ARG A 282 5.14 25.34 0.53
N ARG A 283 5.33 24.29 -0.26
CA ARG A 283 4.46 23.90 -1.38
C ARG A 283 3.26 23.06 -0.92
N ILE A 284 3.40 22.31 0.17
CA ILE A 284 2.42 21.32 0.62
C ILE A 284 1.14 22.00 1.16
N VAL A 285 -0.01 21.48 0.73
CA VAL A 285 -1.35 21.86 1.23
C VAL A 285 -2.13 20.67 1.81
N ALA A 286 -1.73 19.44 1.47
CA ALA A 286 -2.23 18.21 2.09
C ALA A 286 -1.12 17.15 2.13
N GLU A 287 -1.14 16.29 3.15
CA GLU A 287 -0.18 15.20 3.38
C GLU A 287 -0.89 13.96 3.92
N GLY A 288 -0.13 12.89 4.14
CA GLY A 288 -0.66 11.64 4.69
C GLY A 288 -1.56 10.91 3.71
N LEU A 289 -1.24 10.99 2.43
CA LEU A 289 -1.89 10.28 1.33
C LEU A 289 -0.99 9.13 0.87
N ARG A 290 -1.57 8.03 0.39
CA ARG A 290 -0.79 6.89 -0.13
C ARG A 290 -0.45 7.05 -1.60
N ASN A 291 -1.49 7.19 -2.41
CA ASN A 291 -1.41 7.38 -3.85
C ASN A 291 -2.61 8.22 -4.32
N PRO A 292 -2.51 9.56 -4.24
CA PRO A 292 -3.56 10.49 -4.64
C PRO A 292 -3.65 10.59 -6.18
N MET A 293 -4.04 9.49 -6.82
CA MET A 293 -3.94 9.24 -8.26
C MET A 293 -4.69 10.31 -9.07
N ARG A 294 -5.87 10.73 -8.60
CA ARG A 294 -6.69 11.78 -9.23
C ARG A 294 -7.33 12.68 -8.20
N PHE A 295 -7.40 13.97 -8.49
CA PHE A 295 -8.13 14.94 -7.68
C PHE A 295 -8.83 15.97 -8.57
N THR A 296 -9.79 16.70 -8.00
CA THR A 296 -10.55 17.73 -8.70
C THR A 296 -11.02 18.82 -7.73
N PHE A 297 -11.50 19.94 -8.27
CA PHE A 297 -12.09 21.02 -7.48
C PHE A 297 -13.61 21.01 -7.59
N ARG A 298 -14.28 21.22 -6.45
CA ARG A 298 -15.73 21.42 -6.46
C ARG A 298 -16.05 22.78 -7.11
N PRO A 299 -16.93 22.83 -8.13
CA PRO A 299 -17.23 24.05 -8.86
C PRO A 299 -17.72 25.18 -7.95
N GLY A 300 -17.17 26.38 -8.13
CA GLY A 300 -17.55 27.58 -7.37
C GLY A 300 -17.00 27.66 -5.95
N THR A 301 -16.14 26.73 -5.53
CA THR A 301 -15.48 26.74 -4.22
C THR A 301 -13.97 26.49 -4.38
N SER A 302 -13.21 26.60 -3.29
CA SER A 302 -11.80 26.18 -3.22
C SER A 302 -11.63 24.74 -2.75
N GLU A 303 -12.71 23.96 -2.64
CA GLU A 303 -12.65 22.62 -2.07
C GLU A 303 -11.96 21.67 -3.05
N LEU A 304 -10.87 21.07 -2.56
CA LEU A 304 -10.13 20.04 -3.27
C LEU A 304 -10.65 18.67 -2.82
N TRP A 305 -10.95 17.81 -3.78
CA TRP A 305 -11.44 16.45 -3.58
C TRP A 305 -10.46 15.47 -4.22
N ILE A 306 -10.03 14.46 -3.49
CA ILE A 306 -8.90 13.60 -3.85
C ILE A 306 -9.38 12.15 -3.81
N GLY A 307 -9.12 11.38 -4.85
CA GLY A 307 -9.20 9.93 -4.80
C GLY A 307 -7.83 9.38 -4.42
N ASP A 308 -7.75 8.75 -3.25
CA ASP A 308 -6.53 8.16 -2.70
C ASP A 308 -6.62 6.63 -2.72
N VAL A 309 -5.67 5.99 -3.42
CA VAL A 309 -5.60 4.53 -3.55
C VAL A 309 -4.96 3.96 -2.30
N GLY A 310 -5.74 3.26 -1.48
CA GLY A 310 -5.29 2.69 -0.21
C GLY A 310 -4.54 1.37 -0.36
N TYR A 311 -4.35 0.63 0.73
CA TYR A 311 -3.45 -0.52 0.80
C TYR A 311 -4.19 -1.85 0.63
N ALA A 312 -4.63 -2.46 1.74
CA ALA A 312 -5.18 -3.81 1.74
C ALA A 312 -6.71 -3.84 1.90
N ASN A 313 -7.31 -2.75 2.38
CA ASN A 313 -8.70 -2.79 2.82
C ASN A 313 -9.57 -1.69 2.20
N TRP A 314 -9.03 -0.49 2.02
CA TRP A 314 -9.85 0.70 1.77
C TRP A 314 -9.38 1.48 0.55
N GLU A 315 -10.35 2.06 -0.15
CA GLU A 315 -10.12 3.22 -1.02
C GLU A 315 -10.80 4.44 -0.41
N GLU A 316 -10.26 5.62 -0.72
CA GLU A 316 -10.65 6.86 -0.05
C GLU A 316 -11.00 7.96 -1.06
N ILE A 317 -12.03 8.72 -0.73
CA ILE A 317 -12.31 10.03 -1.29
C ILE A 317 -12.13 11.03 -0.16
N ASP A 318 -11.09 11.84 -0.27
CA ASP A 318 -10.71 12.86 0.68
C ASP A 318 -11.15 14.25 0.27
N ARG A 319 -11.27 15.15 1.26
CA ARG A 319 -11.74 16.52 1.05
C ARG A 319 -10.94 17.52 1.86
N VAL A 320 -10.30 18.44 1.17
CA VAL A 320 -9.66 19.62 1.74
C VAL A 320 -10.56 20.83 1.50
N VAL A 321 -11.15 21.38 2.56
CA VAL A 321 -12.16 22.45 2.44
C VAL A 321 -11.53 23.78 1.98
N VAL A 322 -10.40 24.15 2.59
CA VAL A 322 -9.65 25.37 2.25
C VAL A 322 -8.15 25.04 2.24
N PRO A 323 -7.55 24.76 1.07
CA PRO A 323 -6.15 24.35 0.95
C PRO A 323 -5.12 25.33 1.56
N THR A 324 -5.49 26.58 1.75
CA THR A 324 -4.62 27.63 2.32
C THR A 324 -4.78 27.83 3.83
N ALA A 325 -5.76 27.19 4.47
CA ALA A 325 -6.03 27.39 5.91
C ALA A 325 -5.04 26.64 6.81
N GLY A 326 -4.46 25.55 6.32
CA GLY A 326 -3.59 24.63 7.05
C GLY A 326 -3.26 23.44 6.16
N VAL A 327 -2.15 22.75 6.45
CA VAL A 327 -1.89 21.44 5.82
C VAL A 327 -2.89 20.44 6.39
N THR A 328 -3.66 19.79 5.52
CA THR A 328 -4.60 18.73 5.92
C THR A 328 -3.88 17.38 5.88
N ASN A 329 -3.87 16.64 6.98
CA ASN A 329 -3.21 15.34 7.09
C ASN A 329 -4.25 14.22 7.11
N PHE A 330 -4.18 13.28 6.17
CA PHE A 330 -5.10 12.13 6.03
C PHE A 330 -4.62 10.86 6.75
N GLY A 331 -3.39 10.85 7.24
CA GLY A 331 -2.91 9.89 8.23
C GLY A 331 -2.15 8.68 7.70
N TRP A 332 -2.10 8.44 6.38
CA TRP A 332 -1.26 7.39 5.81
C TRP A 332 0.23 7.64 6.13
N PRO A 333 1.04 6.61 6.47
CA PRO A 333 0.71 5.19 6.49
C PRO A 333 0.22 4.67 7.85
N CYS A 334 0.12 5.54 8.84
CA CYS A 334 -0.29 5.17 10.19
C CYS A 334 -1.79 4.85 10.25
N TYR A 335 -2.59 5.45 9.37
CA TYR A 335 -4.01 5.17 9.22
C TYR A 335 -4.32 4.66 7.81
N GLU A 336 -5.26 3.72 7.74
CA GLU A 336 -5.93 3.31 6.51
C GLU A 336 -7.43 3.37 6.80
N GLY A 337 -8.15 4.17 6.02
CA GLY A 337 -9.48 4.67 6.35
C GLY A 337 -9.47 5.45 7.65
N SER A 338 -10.31 5.05 8.60
CA SER A 338 -10.34 5.65 9.95
C SER A 338 -9.61 4.82 11.02
N ALA A 339 -9.01 3.70 10.63
CA ALA A 339 -8.38 2.77 11.56
C ALA A 339 -6.86 2.88 11.50
N ARG A 340 -6.18 2.54 12.61
CA ARG A 340 -4.72 2.40 12.59
C ARG A 340 -4.33 1.24 11.68
N HIS A 341 -3.31 1.43 10.87
CA HIS A 341 -2.79 0.38 10.00
C HIS A 341 -2.05 -0.67 10.85
N PRO A 342 -2.49 -1.94 10.89
CA PRO A 342 -1.92 -2.93 11.83
C PRO A 342 -0.44 -3.21 11.61
N GLY A 343 0.04 -3.10 10.37
CA GLY A 343 1.45 -3.26 10.02
C GLY A 343 2.36 -2.19 10.63
N TYR A 344 1.97 -0.92 10.51
CA TYR A 344 2.77 0.21 11.01
C TYR A 344 2.61 0.40 12.53
N ASP A 345 1.42 0.14 13.08
CA ASP A 345 1.19 0.03 14.55
C ASP A 345 2.03 -1.13 15.14
N GLY A 346 2.10 -2.26 14.43
CA GLY A 346 2.95 -3.40 14.79
C GLY A 346 4.45 -3.08 14.78
N ALA A 347 4.91 -2.37 13.73
CA ALA A 347 6.31 -1.94 13.61
C ALA A 347 6.72 -0.93 14.71
N ASN A 348 5.75 -0.25 15.33
CA ASN A 348 5.95 0.66 16.47
C ASN A 348 7.04 1.72 16.16
N VAL A 349 6.87 2.39 15.01
CA VAL A 349 7.71 3.52 14.58
C VAL A 349 7.22 4.82 15.22
N ASN A 350 8.16 5.68 15.64
CA ASN A 350 7.88 6.89 16.43
C ASN A 350 6.91 7.84 15.71
N ILE A 351 7.02 7.99 14.38
CA ILE A 351 6.13 8.85 13.59
C ILE A 351 4.67 8.47 13.83
N CYS A 352 4.35 7.18 13.70
CA CYS A 352 3.00 6.68 13.91
C CYS A 352 2.57 6.69 15.38
N GLU A 353 3.43 6.24 16.31
CA GLU A 353 3.09 6.27 17.73
C GLU A 353 2.81 7.69 18.25
N ASN A 354 3.54 8.68 17.76
CA ASN A 354 3.31 10.09 18.09
C ASN A 354 2.01 10.61 17.47
N LEU A 355 1.70 10.23 16.23
CA LEU A 355 0.42 10.60 15.58
C LEU A 355 -0.77 9.97 16.32
N TYR A 356 -0.67 8.70 16.68
CA TYR A 356 -1.65 7.99 17.49
C TYR A 356 -1.87 8.64 18.86
N ALA A 357 -0.79 9.06 19.51
CA ALA A 357 -0.84 9.72 20.81
C ALA A 357 -1.47 11.12 20.74
N ALA A 358 -1.37 11.81 19.60
CA ALA A 358 -2.05 13.08 19.36
C ALA A 358 -3.59 12.92 19.23
N GLY A 359 -4.07 11.68 19.04
CA GLY A 359 -5.48 11.33 18.99
C GLY A 359 -6.07 11.43 17.58
N THR A 360 -7.28 10.88 17.39
CA THR A 360 -7.93 10.80 16.07
C THR A 360 -8.27 12.14 15.44
N SER A 361 -8.24 13.24 16.21
CA SER A 361 -8.40 14.60 15.67
C SER A 361 -7.14 15.17 15.04
N ALA A 362 -6.00 14.48 15.15
CA ALA A 362 -4.75 14.87 14.51
C ALA A 362 -4.71 14.53 13.01
N VAL A 363 -5.63 13.66 12.57
CA VAL A 363 -5.83 13.29 11.17
C VAL A 363 -7.25 13.65 10.74
N THR A 364 -7.44 13.83 9.44
CA THR A 364 -8.75 14.07 8.82
C THR A 364 -9.27 12.75 8.29
N SER A 365 -10.46 12.35 8.73
CA SER A 365 -11.09 11.15 8.18
C SER A 365 -11.53 11.39 6.72
N PRO A 366 -11.50 10.36 5.86
CA PRO A 366 -11.99 10.46 4.50
C PRO A 366 -13.45 10.93 4.46
N TYR A 367 -13.81 11.67 3.41
CA TYR A 367 -15.19 12.05 3.18
C TYR A 367 -16.05 10.82 2.88
N TYR A 368 -15.49 9.89 2.11
CA TYR A 368 -16.05 8.59 1.85
C TYR A 368 -14.92 7.56 1.77
N ALA A 369 -15.09 6.42 2.41
CA ALA A 369 -14.18 5.29 2.29
C ALA A 369 -14.99 4.03 2.01
N TYR A 370 -14.51 3.18 1.11
CA TYR A 370 -15.18 1.93 0.76
C TYR A 370 -14.22 0.75 0.80
N LYS A 371 -14.69 -0.38 1.31
CA LYS A 371 -13.86 -1.57 1.44
C LYS A 371 -13.73 -2.29 0.12
N HIS A 372 -12.55 -2.87 -0.12
CA HIS A 372 -12.31 -3.77 -1.25
C HIS A 372 -13.35 -4.89 -1.30
N SER A 373 -13.69 -5.47 -0.14
CA SER A 373 -14.66 -6.58 -0.02
C SER A 373 -16.14 -6.19 -0.11
N ASP A 374 -16.48 -4.90 -0.02
CA ASP A 374 -17.87 -4.44 -0.01
C ASP A 374 -18.26 -3.86 -1.38
N GLN A 375 -19.53 -4.00 -1.75
CA GLN A 375 -20.08 -3.31 -2.91
C GLN A 375 -20.24 -1.80 -2.62
N VAL A 376 -19.87 -0.97 -3.61
CA VAL A 376 -20.14 0.47 -3.57
C VAL A 376 -21.60 0.75 -3.95
N ALA A 377 -21.97 0.43 -5.21
CA ALA A 377 -23.34 0.48 -5.71
C ALA A 377 -23.46 -0.36 -7.00
N GLY A 378 -24.65 -0.92 -7.24
CA GLY A 378 -24.93 -1.73 -8.44
C GLY A 378 -24.27 -3.11 -8.41
N THR A 379 -23.87 -3.62 -9.58
CA THR A 379 -23.37 -4.99 -9.77
C THR A 379 -21.86 -5.06 -10.03
N CYS A 380 -21.11 -4.03 -9.67
CA CYS A 380 -19.65 -4.00 -9.82
C CYS A 380 -18.96 -5.09 -9.01
N SER A 381 -17.77 -5.51 -9.45
CA SER A 381 -16.99 -6.50 -8.71
C SER A 381 -16.51 -5.94 -7.37
N THR A 382 -16.13 -6.87 -6.50
CA THR A 382 -15.57 -6.63 -5.18
C THR A 382 -14.38 -7.54 -5.00
N GLY A 383 -13.41 -7.09 -4.22
CA GLY A 383 -12.28 -7.88 -3.80
C GLY A 383 -10.94 -7.19 -3.99
N SER A 384 -10.92 -6.18 -4.84
CA SER A 384 -9.81 -5.37 -5.28
C SER A 384 -10.38 -4.01 -5.66
N SER A 385 -9.61 -2.95 -5.48
CA SER A 385 -10.05 -1.59 -5.76
C SER A 385 -8.86 -0.72 -6.10
N SER A 386 -9.10 0.29 -6.92
CA SER A 386 -8.11 1.31 -7.27
C SER A 386 -8.87 2.53 -7.75
N ILE A 387 -9.17 3.47 -6.86
CA ILE A 387 -9.85 4.70 -7.26
C ILE A 387 -8.95 5.47 -8.25
N SER A 388 -9.48 5.72 -9.44
CA SER A 388 -8.65 6.03 -10.60
C SER A 388 -9.17 7.21 -11.42
N GLY A 389 -10.25 7.86 -11.01
CA GLY A 389 -10.79 9.05 -11.66
C GLY A 389 -11.83 9.75 -10.82
N LEU A 390 -11.84 11.08 -10.88
CA LEU A 390 -12.67 11.93 -10.04
C LEU A 390 -13.02 13.23 -10.77
N THR A 391 -14.31 13.57 -10.88
CA THR A 391 -14.73 14.86 -11.46
C THR A 391 -16.13 15.28 -10.99
N PHE A 392 -16.36 16.58 -10.85
CA PHE A 392 -17.70 17.12 -10.59
C PHE A 392 -18.44 17.42 -11.88
N TYR A 393 -19.71 17.03 -11.96
CA TYR A 393 -20.58 17.46 -13.04
C TYR A 393 -21.07 18.89 -12.83
N LYS A 394 -20.72 19.79 -13.76
CA LYS A 394 -20.98 21.25 -13.65
C LYS A 394 -22.37 21.67 -14.15
N GLY A 395 -23.22 20.72 -14.51
CA GLY A 395 -24.43 20.96 -15.29
C GLY A 395 -24.15 21.05 -16.78
N GLY A 396 -25.18 20.83 -17.59
CA GLY A 396 -25.04 20.72 -19.04
C GLY A 396 -26.20 19.95 -19.64
N ASN A 397 -25.90 18.99 -20.51
CA ASN A 397 -26.90 18.22 -21.23
C ASN A 397 -27.60 17.15 -20.38
N TYR A 398 -27.05 16.77 -19.23
CA TYR A 398 -27.61 15.71 -18.41
C TYR A 398 -28.81 16.21 -17.60
N PRO A 399 -29.67 15.30 -17.10
CA PRO A 399 -30.72 15.69 -16.17
C PRO A 399 -30.16 16.48 -14.98
N SER A 400 -30.84 17.57 -14.61
CA SER A 400 -30.43 18.46 -13.50
C SER A 400 -30.21 17.76 -12.15
N THR A 401 -30.69 16.52 -11.99
CA THR A 401 -30.38 15.67 -10.83
C THR A 401 -28.88 15.38 -10.70
N TYR A 402 -28.12 15.36 -11.79
CA TYR A 402 -26.67 15.17 -11.78
C TYR A 402 -25.89 16.46 -11.47
N ASP A 403 -26.53 17.63 -11.45
CA ASP A 403 -25.85 18.91 -11.25
C ASP A 403 -25.17 18.97 -9.88
N GLY A 404 -23.84 19.08 -9.89
CA GLY A 404 -23.01 19.10 -8.70
C GLY A 404 -22.75 17.72 -8.07
N SER A 405 -23.12 16.62 -8.74
CA SER A 405 -22.73 15.27 -8.35
C SER A 405 -21.23 15.05 -8.59
N LEU A 406 -20.63 14.22 -7.75
CA LEU A 406 -19.24 13.78 -7.89
C LEU A 406 -19.23 12.44 -8.62
N PHE A 407 -18.66 12.41 -9.82
CA PHE A 407 -18.40 11.19 -10.56
C PHE A 407 -17.04 10.65 -10.18
N PHE A 408 -16.96 9.35 -9.95
CA PHE A 408 -15.71 8.67 -9.62
C PHE A 408 -15.65 7.29 -10.27
N THR A 409 -14.44 6.81 -10.55
CA THR A 409 -14.22 5.50 -11.16
C THR A 409 -13.18 4.71 -10.38
N ASP A 410 -13.29 3.39 -10.51
CA ASP A 410 -12.33 2.43 -9.98
C ASP A 410 -11.87 1.50 -11.10
N TYR A 411 -10.55 1.49 -11.35
CA TYR A 411 -9.94 0.74 -12.43
C TYR A 411 -10.12 -0.77 -12.22
N SER A 412 -9.85 -1.26 -11.01
CA SER A 412 -9.93 -2.68 -10.67
C SER A 412 -11.36 -3.20 -10.78
N ARG A 413 -12.34 -2.42 -10.33
CA ARG A 413 -13.77 -2.78 -10.36
C ARG A 413 -14.43 -2.55 -11.71
N LYS A 414 -13.74 -1.87 -12.64
CA LYS A 414 -14.22 -1.55 -13.98
C LYS A 414 -15.55 -0.80 -13.99
N CYS A 415 -15.70 0.17 -13.09
CA CYS A 415 -16.96 0.87 -12.86
C CYS A 415 -16.78 2.38 -12.67
N VAL A 416 -17.78 3.11 -13.17
CA VAL A 416 -17.98 4.55 -12.94
C VAL A 416 -19.26 4.72 -12.13
N TRP A 417 -19.18 5.50 -11.05
CA TRP A 417 -20.32 5.86 -10.22
C TRP A 417 -20.56 7.37 -10.19
N ALA A 418 -21.79 7.73 -9.88
CA ALA A 418 -22.18 9.09 -9.53
C ALA A 418 -22.60 9.14 -8.06
N MET A 419 -21.86 9.88 -7.23
CA MET A 419 -22.26 10.25 -5.88
C MET A 419 -23.10 11.53 -5.95
N MET A 420 -24.40 11.36 -5.76
CA MET A 420 -25.39 12.40 -6.05
C MET A 420 -25.31 13.54 -5.04
N LYS A 421 -25.59 14.77 -5.49
CA LYS A 421 -25.63 15.94 -4.59
C LYS A 421 -26.76 15.80 -3.54
N GLY A 422 -26.38 15.81 -2.26
CA GLY A 422 -27.28 15.83 -1.12
C GLY A 422 -27.91 17.19 -0.83
N SER A 423 -28.82 17.23 0.14
CA SER A 423 -29.54 18.45 0.55
C SER A 423 -28.65 19.54 1.15
N ASN A 424 -27.47 19.17 1.67
CA ASN A 424 -26.44 20.10 2.15
C ASN A 424 -25.56 20.66 1.01
N GLY A 425 -25.83 20.27 -0.24
CA GLY A 425 -25.09 20.68 -1.44
C GLY A 425 -23.80 19.89 -1.68
N LEU A 426 -23.41 18.97 -0.80
CA LEU A 426 -22.24 18.10 -0.98
C LEU A 426 -22.64 16.77 -1.63
N PRO A 427 -21.72 16.04 -2.28
CA PRO A 427 -21.94 14.65 -2.67
C PRO A 427 -22.43 13.82 -1.48
N ASP A 428 -23.46 13.01 -1.63
CA ASP A 428 -24.05 12.21 -0.55
C ASP A 428 -23.56 10.76 -0.63
N PRO A 429 -22.71 10.30 0.30
CA PRO A 429 -22.24 8.92 0.33
C PRO A 429 -23.36 7.88 0.48
N ALA A 430 -24.55 8.28 0.96
CA ALA A 430 -25.72 7.41 1.03
C ALA A 430 -26.49 7.30 -0.29
N ASN A 431 -26.13 8.08 -1.31
CA ASN A 431 -26.79 8.12 -2.62
C ASN A 431 -25.77 8.01 -3.76
N ILE A 432 -25.12 6.86 -3.83
CA ILE A 432 -24.20 6.49 -4.90
C ILE A 432 -24.93 5.59 -5.90
N GLN A 433 -24.77 5.89 -7.19
CA GLN A 433 -25.43 5.18 -8.28
C GLN A 433 -24.40 4.67 -9.28
N LEU A 434 -24.58 3.45 -9.78
CA LEU A 434 -23.81 2.94 -10.91
C LEU A 434 -24.15 3.74 -12.16
N PHE A 435 -23.12 4.23 -12.86
CA PHE A 435 -23.26 5.06 -14.05
C PHE A 435 -22.72 4.39 -15.31
N ALA A 436 -21.59 3.68 -15.23
CA ALA A 436 -21.07 2.87 -16.33
C ALA A 436 -20.26 1.69 -15.78
N SER A 437 -20.11 0.64 -16.57
CA SER A 437 -19.30 -0.53 -16.20
C SER A 437 -18.79 -1.28 -17.42
N GLY A 438 -17.64 -1.96 -17.29
CA GLY A 438 -17.14 -2.91 -18.28
C GLY A 438 -15.68 -2.72 -18.68
N TYR A 439 -15.03 -1.65 -18.23
CA TYR A 439 -13.64 -1.31 -18.55
C TYR A 439 -12.94 -0.60 -17.39
N GLY A 440 -11.63 -0.78 -17.29
CA GLY A 440 -10.77 -0.02 -16.38
C GLY A 440 -10.56 1.41 -16.87
N ALA A 441 -11.10 2.38 -16.14
CA ALA A 441 -10.95 3.80 -16.47
C ALA A 441 -9.92 4.49 -15.57
N THR A 442 -9.15 5.45 -16.12
CA THR A 442 -8.03 6.13 -15.42
C THR A 442 -8.16 7.66 -15.35
N ARG A 443 -9.27 8.21 -15.88
CA ARG A 443 -9.59 9.63 -15.85
C ARG A 443 -11.05 9.85 -16.15
N LEU A 444 -11.67 10.79 -15.44
CA LEU A 444 -12.97 11.37 -15.77
C LEU A 444 -12.80 12.87 -15.98
N GLN A 445 -13.44 13.42 -17.01
CA GLN A 445 -13.39 14.86 -17.28
C GLN A 445 -14.65 15.35 -17.99
N THR A 446 -15.20 16.48 -17.56
CA THR A 446 -16.21 17.19 -18.36
C THR A 446 -15.54 17.84 -19.56
N GLY A 447 -16.04 17.54 -20.76
CA GLY A 447 -15.55 18.07 -22.02
C GLY A 447 -16.45 19.17 -22.61
N PRO A 448 -16.20 19.56 -23.87
CA PRO A 448 -17.03 20.51 -24.61
C PRO A 448 -18.50 20.09 -24.64
N GLY A 449 -19.41 21.08 -24.65
CA GLY A 449 -20.85 20.83 -24.66
C GLY A 449 -21.44 20.35 -23.33
N GLY A 450 -20.62 20.09 -22.30
CA GLY A 450 -21.11 19.69 -20.97
C GLY A 450 -21.33 18.20 -20.79
N ASP A 451 -20.75 17.37 -21.65
CA ASP A 451 -20.75 15.90 -21.52
C ASP A 451 -19.54 15.42 -20.71
N LEU A 452 -19.69 14.25 -20.09
CA LEU A 452 -18.62 13.55 -19.39
C LEU A 452 -17.84 12.65 -20.36
N PHE A 453 -16.52 12.68 -20.23
CA PHE A 453 -15.59 11.81 -20.93
C PHE A 453 -14.80 10.96 -19.95
N THR A 454 -14.40 9.78 -20.39
CA THR A 454 -13.54 8.87 -19.63
C THR A 454 -12.41 8.33 -20.49
N VAL A 455 -11.25 8.12 -19.88
CA VAL A 455 -10.15 7.36 -20.49
C VAL A 455 -10.38 5.89 -20.18
N ASP A 456 -10.63 5.08 -21.21
CA ASP A 456 -10.68 3.62 -21.14
C ASP A 456 -9.28 3.07 -21.43
N TYR A 457 -8.57 2.78 -20.34
CA TYR A 457 -7.17 2.35 -20.37
C TYR A 457 -7.04 0.95 -20.97
N ASP A 458 -7.95 0.03 -20.60
CA ASP A 458 -7.92 -1.38 -21.02
C ASP A 458 -7.95 -1.54 -22.54
N ASN A 459 -8.71 -0.68 -23.23
CA ASN A 459 -8.94 -0.81 -24.66
C ASN A 459 -8.29 0.30 -25.51
N GLY A 460 -7.57 1.23 -24.88
CA GLY A 460 -6.90 2.32 -25.61
C GLY A 460 -7.87 3.31 -26.26
N ARG A 461 -8.91 3.73 -25.53
CA ARG A 461 -10.00 4.57 -26.04
C ARG A 461 -10.28 5.77 -25.15
N ILE A 462 -10.85 6.81 -25.76
CA ILE A 462 -11.56 7.88 -25.04
C ILE A 462 -13.06 7.68 -25.30
N LEU A 463 -13.84 7.55 -24.24
CA LEU A 463 -15.29 7.40 -24.32
C LEU A 463 -15.98 8.69 -23.91
N ARG A 464 -17.13 8.97 -24.52
CA ARG A 464 -18.02 10.10 -24.26
C ARG A 464 -19.40 9.56 -23.86
N TYR A 465 -19.98 10.07 -22.79
CA TYR A 465 -21.35 9.73 -22.42
C TYR A 465 -22.30 10.85 -22.85
N VAL A 466 -23.33 10.52 -23.62
CA VAL A 466 -24.27 11.47 -24.21
C VAL A 466 -25.67 11.23 -23.63
N PHE A 467 -26.40 12.31 -23.34
CA PHE A 467 -27.79 12.24 -22.90
C PHE A 467 -28.72 12.89 -23.92
N ASN A 468 -29.75 12.17 -24.39
CA ASN A 468 -30.65 12.68 -25.44
C ASN A 468 -32.11 12.90 -24.98
N GLY A 469 -32.49 12.42 -23.79
CA GLY A 469 -33.74 12.75 -23.06
C GLY A 469 -35.09 12.46 -23.72
N THR A 470 -35.14 12.21 -25.03
CA THR A 470 -36.37 12.03 -25.83
C THR A 470 -36.28 10.83 -26.77
N ASN A 471 -35.10 10.63 -27.37
CA ASN A 471 -34.76 9.56 -28.31
C ASN A 471 -33.23 9.53 -28.42
N ASN A 472 -32.60 8.44 -28.03
CA ASN A 472 -31.18 8.21 -28.25
C ASN A 472 -30.97 7.83 -29.71
N PRO A 473 -29.92 8.31 -30.39
CA PRO A 473 -29.57 7.71 -31.67
C PRO A 473 -29.26 6.23 -31.43
N PRO A 474 -29.63 5.34 -32.36
CA PRO A 474 -29.34 3.93 -32.20
C PRO A 474 -27.83 3.71 -32.13
N THR A 475 -27.35 2.65 -31.50
CA THR A 475 -25.94 2.25 -31.56
C THR A 475 -25.76 1.33 -32.76
N ALA A 476 -25.16 1.82 -33.84
CA ALA A 476 -24.82 0.98 -34.97
C ALA A 476 -23.69 0.02 -34.59
N VAL A 477 -23.93 -1.28 -34.72
CA VAL A 477 -22.94 -2.34 -34.51
C VAL A 477 -22.80 -3.13 -35.80
N ILE A 478 -21.57 -3.26 -36.26
CA ILE A 478 -21.21 -4.03 -37.44
C ILE A 478 -20.37 -5.23 -37.01
N GLN A 479 -20.79 -6.44 -37.38
CA GLN A 479 -19.95 -7.63 -37.35
C GLN A 479 -19.68 -8.07 -38.77
N ALA A 480 -18.41 -8.38 -39.08
CA ALA A 480 -18.01 -8.90 -40.37
C ALA A 480 -17.31 -10.25 -40.19
N ASP A 481 -17.83 -11.28 -40.86
CA ASP A 481 -17.27 -12.63 -40.81
C ASP A 481 -17.11 -13.24 -42.22
N PRO A 482 -15.87 -13.53 -42.67
CA PRO A 482 -14.59 -13.11 -42.07
C PRO A 482 -14.27 -11.63 -42.39
N SER A 483 -13.61 -10.90 -41.50
CA SER A 483 -13.14 -9.51 -41.76
C SER A 483 -11.81 -9.44 -42.53
N SER A 484 -11.21 -10.59 -42.83
CA SER A 484 -9.96 -10.70 -43.59
C SER A 484 -9.82 -12.08 -44.22
N GLY A 485 -9.10 -12.21 -45.32
CA GLY A 485 -8.75 -13.51 -45.91
C GLY A 485 -8.33 -13.42 -47.37
N PRO A 486 -8.14 -14.57 -48.04
CA PRO A 486 -7.69 -14.63 -49.44
C PRO A 486 -8.76 -14.08 -50.40
N THR A 487 -8.32 -13.56 -51.55
CA THR A 487 -9.25 -13.19 -52.65
C THR A 487 -9.62 -14.42 -53.50
N PRO A 488 -10.90 -14.60 -53.90
CA PRO A 488 -12.05 -13.76 -53.57
C PRO A 488 -12.55 -13.98 -52.13
N LEU A 489 -12.78 -12.88 -51.40
CA LEU A 489 -13.22 -12.89 -50.01
C LEU A 489 -14.72 -12.58 -49.95
N THR A 490 -15.55 -13.57 -49.59
CA THR A 490 -16.97 -13.34 -49.32
C THR A 490 -17.16 -13.08 -47.84
N VAL A 491 -17.69 -11.91 -47.50
CA VAL A 491 -17.90 -11.46 -46.12
C VAL A 491 -19.39 -11.39 -45.84
N THR A 492 -19.81 -11.97 -44.72
CA THR A 492 -21.14 -11.75 -44.17
C THR A 492 -21.08 -10.61 -43.17
N PHE A 493 -21.91 -9.60 -43.40
CA PHE A 493 -22.07 -8.44 -42.53
C PHE A 493 -23.35 -8.59 -41.72
N ASP A 494 -23.24 -8.55 -40.40
CA ASP A 494 -24.35 -8.66 -39.48
C ASP A 494 -24.47 -7.37 -38.67
N GLY A 495 -25.58 -6.65 -38.88
CA GLY A 495 -25.96 -5.45 -38.15
C GLY A 495 -26.92 -5.70 -36.99
N THR A 496 -27.34 -6.95 -36.74
CA THR A 496 -28.41 -7.28 -35.78
C THR A 496 -28.04 -7.03 -34.32
N ALA A 497 -26.76 -6.89 -34.01
CA ALA A 497 -26.29 -6.46 -32.69
C ALA A 497 -26.45 -4.94 -32.46
N SER A 498 -26.87 -4.19 -33.48
CA SER A 498 -27.24 -2.79 -33.31
C SER A 498 -28.46 -2.70 -32.42
N ASP A 499 -28.45 -1.76 -31.50
CA ASP A 499 -29.55 -1.55 -30.57
C ASP A 499 -30.04 -0.12 -30.60
N ASP A 500 -31.25 0.05 -30.09
CA ASP A 500 -31.77 1.34 -29.71
C ASP A 500 -32.08 1.28 -28.21
N ALA A 501 -31.56 2.26 -27.47
CA ALA A 501 -31.71 2.29 -26.01
C ALA A 501 -33.16 2.53 -25.57
N ASP A 502 -33.98 3.10 -26.45
CA ASP A 502 -35.42 3.34 -26.24
C ASP A 502 -36.29 2.17 -26.74
N GLY A 503 -35.69 1.23 -27.47
CA GLY A 503 -36.32 0.02 -27.99
C GLY A 503 -37.05 0.25 -29.33
N ASP A 504 -36.74 1.34 -30.04
CA ASP A 504 -37.38 1.68 -31.30
C ASP A 504 -36.97 0.75 -32.47
N PRO A 505 -37.86 0.54 -33.47
CA PRO A 505 -37.54 -0.30 -34.63
C PRO A 505 -36.42 0.29 -35.49
N LEU A 506 -35.44 -0.56 -35.85
CA LEU A 506 -34.26 -0.14 -36.61
C LEU A 506 -34.38 -0.41 -38.12
N THR A 507 -33.76 0.48 -38.89
CA THR A 507 -33.52 0.34 -40.33
C THR A 507 -32.02 0.41 -40.63
N TYR A 508 -31.58 -0.29 -41.67
CA TYR A 508 -30.16 -0.48 -42.00
C TYR A 508 -29.88 0.04 -43.41
N ALA A 509 -28.71 0.66 -43.60
CA ALA A 509 -28.19 1.02 -44.90
C ALA A 509 -26.68 0.75 -44.91
N TRP A 510 -26.19 0.04 -45.91
CA TRP A 510 -24.81 -0.42 -45.99
C TRP A 510 -24.04 0.26 -47.13
N ASP A 511 -22.79 0.60 -46.86
CA ASP A 511 -21.72 0.96 -47.81
C ASP A 511 -20.68 -0.15 -47.68
N LEU A 512 -20.76 -1.17 -48.53
CA LEU A 512 -19.92 -2.36 -48.50
C LEU A 512 -18.72 -2.22 -49.44
N ASP A 513 -18.79 -1.41 -50.50
CA ASP A 513 -17.66 -1.23 -51.41
C ASP A 513 -16.71 -0.09 -51.03
N GLY A 514 -17.09 0.74 -50.05
CA GLY A 514 -16.28 1.79 -49.46
C GLY A 514 -16.33 3.12 -50.22
N ASP A 515 -17.21 3.27 -51.21
CA ASP A 515 -17.33 4.48 -52.04
C ASP A 515 -17.97 5.68 -51.32
N GLY A 516 -18.56 5.44 -50.14
CA GLY A 516 -19.22 6.45 -49.31
C GLY A 516 -20.74 6.55 -49.52
N ALA A 517 -21.32 5.77 -50.43
CA ALA A 517 -22.75 5.65 -50.67
C ALA A 517 -23.33 4.45 -49.90
N TYR A 518 -24.45 4.67 -49.19
CA TYR A 518 -25.13 3.63 -48.41
C TYR A 518 -26.25 2.97 -49.22
N ASP A 519 -25.93 2.40 -50.37
CA ASP A 519 -26.89 1.85 -51.34
C ASP A 519 -26.70 0.36 -51.68
N ASP A 520 -25.75 -0.33 -51.04
CA ASP A 520 -25.46 -1.74 -51.30
C ASP A 520 -26.51 -2.71 -50.74
N SER A 521 -27.08 -2.40 -49.57
CA SER A 521 -28.08 -3.24 -48.92
C SER A 521 -28.89 -2.48 -47.87
N THR A 522 -30.10 -2.97 -47.61
CA THR A 522 -30.98 -2.53 -46.51
C THR A 522 -31.35 -3.65 -45.54
N ALA A 523 -30.85 -4.88 -45.77
CA ALA A 523 -31.09 -6.00 -44.88
C ALA A 523 -30.25 -5.87 -43.60
N SER A 524 -30.76 -6.35 -42.46
CA SER A 524 -30.02 -6.39 -41.20
C SER A 524 -28.79 -7.32 -41.26
N VAL A 525 -28.78 -8.27 -42.21
CA VAL A 525 -27.63 -9.11 -42.56
C VAL A 525 -27.42 -9.03 -44.07
N ALA A 526 -26.21 -8.71 -44.51
CA ALA A 526 -25.82 -8.58 -45.91
C ALA A 526 -24.61 -9.46 -46.24
N GLN A 527 -24.39 -9.74 -47.53
CA GLN A 527 -23.17 -10.40 -48.00
C GLN A 527 -22.57 -9.60 -49.15
N HIS A 528 -21.24 -9.51 -49.17
CA HIS A 528 -20.49 -8.90 -50.26
C HIS A 528 -19.24 -9.74 -50.57
N THR A 529 -18.90 -9.88 -51.86
CA THR A 529 -17.71 -10.62 -52.30
C THR A 529 -16.69 -9.67 -52.88
N TYR A 530 -15.59 -9.48 -52.16
CA TYR A 530 -14.45 -8.69 -52.60
C TYR A 530 -13.52 -9.52 -53.47
N THR A 531 -13.16 -8.98 -54.64
CA THR A 531 -12.27 -9.65 -55.60
C THR A 531 -10.94 -8.93 -55.80
N THR A 532 -10.86 -7.67 -55.35
CA THR A 532 -9.67 -6.82 -55.47
C THR A 532 -8.88 -6.83 -54.18
N THR A 533 -7.58 -7.10 -54.26
CA THR A 533 -6.66 -6.99 -53.12
C THR A 533 -6.64 -5.57 -52.58
N GLY A 534 -6.67 -5.44 -51.26
CA GLY A 534 -6.59 -4.16 -50.57
C GLY A 534 -7.44 -4.11 -49.32
N THR A 535 -7.49 -2.94 -48.72
CA THR A 535 -8.33 -2.65 -47.58
C THR A 535 -9.59 -1.91 -48.04
N VAL A 536 -10.75 -2.37 -47.60
CA VAL A 536 -12.04 -1.67 -47.80
C VAL A 536 -12.61 -1.29 -46.45
N THR A 537 -13.11 -0.05 -46.32
CA THR A 537 -13.86 0.38 -45.12
C THR A 537 -15.34 0.21 -45.39
N ALA A 538 -15.93 -0.88 -44.90
CA ALA A 538 -17.36 -1.08 -44.94
C ALA A 538 -18.03 -0.25 -43.84
N ARG A 539 -19.15 0.39 -44.15
CA ARG A 539 -19.90 1.25 -43.23
C ARG A 539 -21.34 0.75 -43.10
N LEU A 540 -21.86 0.79 -41.88
CA LEU A 540 -23.26 0.57 -41.59
C LEU A 540 -23.84 1.87 -41.02
N ARG A 541 -24.96 2.30 -41.57
CA ARG A 541 -25.81 3.33 -40.98
C ARG A 541 -27.10 2.70 -40.47
N VAL A 542 -27.38 2.89 -39.19
CA VAL A 542 -28.60 2.44 -38.53
C VAL A 542 -29.46 3.65 -38.19
N SER A 543 -30.77 3.56 -38.43
CA SER A 543 -31.72 4.61 -38.09
C SER A 543 -32.98 4.06 -37.45
N ASP A 544 -33.46 4.75 -36.42
CA ASP A 544 -34.74 4.52 -35.72
C ASP A 544 -35.91 5.31 -36.35
N GLY A 545 -35.65 6.05 -37.45
CA GLY A 545 -36.62 6.93 -38.11
C GLY A 545 -36.60 8.40 -37.65
N THR A 546 -35.92 8.72 -36.55
CA THR A 546 -35.75 10.08 -36.01
C THR A 546 -34.29 10.52 -36.05
N ALA A 547 -33.38 9.62 -35.69
CA ALA A 547 -31.95 9.79 -35.67
C ALA A 547 -31.26 8.62 -36.39
N SER A 548 -29.96 8.78 -36.63
CA SER A 548 -29.13 7.71 -37.19
C SER A 548 -27.74 7.76 -36.62
N SER A 549 -27.12 6.60 -36.49
CA SER A 549 -25.70 6.47 -36.24
C SER A 549 -25.03 5.69 -37.36
N THR A 550 -23.74 5.93 -37.52
CA THR A 550 -22.88 5.19 -38.45
C THR A 550 -21.79 4.50 -37.66
N THR A 551 -21.44 3.29 -38.09
CA THR A 551 -20.26 2.57 -37.66
C THR A 551 -19.50 2.05 -38.87
N THR A 552 -18.23 1.72 -38.70
CA THR A 552 -17.37 1.22 -39.78
C THR A 552 -16.59 0.00 -39.33
N THR A 553 -16.33 -0.92 -40.26
CA THR A 553 -15.35 -2.00 -40.08
C THR A 553 -14.40 -2.04 -41.26
N GLN A 554 -13.16 -2.41 -40.99
CA GLN A 554 -12.14 -2.57 -42.01
C GLN A 554 -12.12 -4.03 -42.49
N ILE A 555 -12.14 -4.22 -43.81
CA ILE A 555 -12.04 -5.52 -44.46
C ILE A 555 -10.69 -5.61 -45.17
N ASN A 556 -9.91 -6.63 -44.84
CA ASN A 556 -8.57 -6.83 -45.41
C ASN A 556 -8.59 -7.98 -46.41
N VAL A 557 -8.64 -7.64 -47.70
CA VAL A 557 -8.78 -8.58 -48.82
C VAL A 557 -7.40 -9.01 -49.32
N ALA A 558 -7.23 -10.32 -49.49
CA ALA A 558 -5.95 -10.99 -49.78
C ALA A 558 -4.90 -10.81 -48.67
N ASN A 559 -5.33 -10.81 -47.42
CA ASN A 559 -4.48 -10.79 -46.24
C ASN A 559 -5.13 -11.64 -45.15
N THR A 560 -4.40 -12.57 -44.53
CA THR A 560 -4.88 -13.41 -43.46
C THR A 560 -4.16 -13.05 -42.17
N ALA A 561 -4.84 -13.09 -41.01
CA ALA A 561 -4.14 -12.82 -39.75
C ALA A 561 -3.02 -13.86 -39.51
N PRO A 562 -1.89 -13.45 -38.91
CA PRO A 562 -0.81 -14.39 -38.63
C PRO A 562 -1.24 -15.41 -37.57
N THR A 563 -0.53 -16.53 -37.46
CA THR A 563 -0.72 -17.52 -36.39
C THR A 563 0.45 -17.44 -35.43
N ALA A 564 0.23 -16.95 -34.21
CA ALA A 564 1.23 -16.89 -33.16
C ALA A 564 1.34 -18.22 -32.41
N THR A 565 2.55 -18.59 -31.98
CA THR A 565 2.81 -19.77 -31.18
C THR A 565 3.82 -19.45 -30.08
N ILE A 566 3.47 -19.76 -28.84
CA ILE A 566 4.41 -19.74 -27.70
C ILE A 566 5.04 -21.14 -27.60
N THR A 567 6.36 -21.20 -27.79
CA THR A 567 7.13 -22.46 -27.70
C THR A 567 7.55 -22.74 -26.25
N SER A 568 7.86 -21.68 -25.49
CA SER A 568 8.23 -21.73 -24.07
C SER A 568 7.94 -20.38 -23.43
N PRO A 569 7.57 -20.31 -22.15
CA PRO A 569 7.28 -21.42 -21.23
C PRO A 569 5.96 -22.13 -21.55
N GLY A 570 5.83 -23.40 -21.10
CA GLY A 570 4.55 -24.12 -21.13
C GLY A 570 3.70 -23.83 -19.88
N PRO A 571 2.41 -24.21 -19.87
CA PRO A 571 1.48 -23.92 -18.77
C PRO A 571 1.80 -24.63 -17.45
N ALA A 572 2.68 -25.65 -17.46
CA ALA A 572 3.15 -26.32 -16.24
C ALA A 572 4.32 -25.60 -15.56
N THR A 573 4.86 -24.54 -16.20
CA THR A 573 5.93 -23.74 -15.61
C THR A 573 5.39 -22.99 -14.41
N THR A 574 6.02 -23.23 -13.25
CA THR A 574 5.76 -22.50 -12.01
C THR A 574 6.99 -21.71 -11.61
N TRP A 575 6.78 -20.59 -10.92
CA TRP A 575 7.83 -19.64 -10.61
C TRP A 575 7.89 -19.35 -9.11
N LYS A 576 9.08 -19.01 -8.62
CA LYS A 576 9.23 -18.31 -7.34
C LYS A 576 9.84 -16.93 -7.60
N VAL A 577 9.73 -16.02 -6.63
CA VAL A 577 10.34 -14.69 -6.75
C VAL A 577 11.84 -14.82 -7.09
N GLY A 578 12.28 -14.05 -8.07
CA GLY A 578 13.67 -14.04 -8.56
C GLY A 578 14.01 -15.15 -9.56
N ASP A 579 13.10 -16.08 -9.90
CA ASP A 579 13.35 -17.04 -10.98
C ASP A 579 13.49 -16.30 -12.33
N THR A 580 14.58 -16.53 -13.07
CA THR A 580 14.69 -16.08 -14.47
C THR A 580 13.98 -17.06 -15.38
N ILE A 581 12.97 -16.59 -16.11
CA ILE A 581 12.16 -17.38 -17.03
C ILE A 581 12.47 -16.96 -18.46
N ASN A 582 12.96 -17.92 -19.25
CA ASN A 582 13.19 -17.73 -20.68
C ASN A 582 11.90 -17.98 -21.47
N PHE A 583 11.63 -17.13 -22.43
CA PHE A 583 10.50 -17.28 -23.36
C PHE A 583 10.96 -17.28 -24.80
N SER A 584 10.19 -17.99 -25.64
CA SER A 584 10.39 -18.00 -27.08
C SER A 584 9.09 -18.33 -27.79
N GLY A 585 8.94 -17.83 -29.01
CA GLY A 585 7.79 -18.05 -29.84
C GLY A 585 8.09 -17.74 -31.30
N SER A 586 7.13 -18.05 -32.14
CA SER A 586 7.18 -17.77 -33.57
C SER A 586 5.79 -17.36 -34.04
N ALA A 587 5.73 -16.76 -35.22
CA ALA A 587 4.49 -16.62 -35.94
C ALA A 587 4.69 -16.93 -37.42
N THR A 588 3.66 -17.51 -38.03
CA THR A 588 3.60 -17.73 -39.48
C THR A 588 2.36 -17.07 -40.03
N ASP A 589 2.53 -16.42 -41.15
CA ASP A 589 1.50 -15.74 -41.91
C ASP A 589 1.35 -16.45 -43.27
N PRO A 590 0.13 -16.74 -43.76
CA PRO A 590 -0.05 -17.44 -45.03
C PRO A 590 0.55 -16.70 -46.22
N GLU A 591 0.52 -15.36 -46.22
CA GLU A 591 1.00 -14.52 -47.30
C GLU A 591 2.49 -14.14 -47.14
N GLN A 592 3.01 -14.02 -45.92
CA GLN A 592 4.37 -13.56 -45.63
C GLN A 592 5.33 -14.67 -45.18
N GLY A 593 4.82 -15.88 -44.89
CA GLY A 593 5.62 -16.96 -44.32
C GLY A 593 5.96 -16.70 -42.85
N THR A 594 7.18 -17.03 -42.42
CA THR A 594 7.60 -16.81 -41.03
C THR A 594 7.82 -15.31 -40.76
N LEU A 595 7.12 -14.76 -39.77
CA LEU A 595 7.29 -13.37 -39.39
C LEU A 595 8.62 -13.14 -38.63
N PRO A 596 9.29 -12.01 -38.86
CA PRO A 596 10.53 -11.66 -38.15
C PRO A 596 10.26 -11.36 -36.67
N GLY A 597 11.30 -11.44 -35.82
CA GLY A 597 11.17 -11.11 -34.39
C GLY A 597 10.67 -9.68 -34.12
N SER A 598 10.92 -8.73 -35.02
CA SER A 598 10.41 -7.35 -34.95
C SER A 598 8.88 -7.25 -35.06
N ALA A 599 8.21 -8.29 -35.56
CA ALA A 599 6.76 -8.38 -35.65
C ALA A 599 6.12 -9.03 -34.41
N LEU A 600 6.93 -9.47 -33.44
CA LEU A 600 6.50 -10.21 -32.26
C LEU A 600 6.68 -9.35 -31.02
N THR A 601 5.60 -9.08 -30.32
CA THR A 601 5.58 -8.29 -29.08
C THR A 601 5.10 -9.16 -27.93
N TRP A 602 5.88 -9.20 -26.85
CA TRP A 602 5.57 -9.92 -25.62
C TRP A 602 5.15 -8.94 -24.54
N SER A 603 4.09 -9.26 -23.80
CA SER A 603 3.68 -8.52 -22.60
C SER A 603 3.70 -9.45 -21.40
N LEU A 604 4.41 -9.05 -20.34
CA LEU A 604 4.34 -9.69 -19.04
C LEU A 604 3.33 -8.96 -18.17
N ILE A 605 2.28 -9.66 -17.77
CA ILE A 605 1.14 -9.11 -17.06
C ILE A 605 1.05 -9.79 -15.68
N MET A 606 1.06 -9.00 -14.62
CA MET A 606 0.74 -9.46 -13.27
C MET A 606 -0.77 -9.46 -13.10
N HIS A 607 -1.33 -10.58 -12.64
CA HIS A 607 -2.69 -10.64 -12.14
C HIS A 607 -2.64 -10.68 -10.62
N HIS A 608 -3.05 -9.59 -9.97
CA HIS A 608 -3.15 -9.49 -8.52
C HIS A 608 -4.60 -9.78 -8.10
N CYS A 609 -4.79 -10.85 -7.33
CA CYS A 609 -6.09 -11.48 -7.09
C CYS A 609 -6.39 -11.74 -5.61
N PRO A 610 -6.36 -10.74 -4.71
CA PRO A 610 -6.65 -10.93 -3.28
C PRO A 610 -8.05 -11.53 -3.06
N SER A 611 -9.01 -11.19 -3.92
CA SER A 611 -10.24 -11.99 -4.09
C SER A 611 -10.85 -11.94 -5.49
N ASP A 612 -10.94 -10.76 -6.13
CA ASP A 612 -11.07 -10.62 -7.59
C ASP A 612 -9.74 -10.11 -8.16
N CYS A 613 -9.57 -10.22 -9.48
CA CYS A 613 -8.29 -9.92 -10.13
C CYS A 613 -8.33 -8.55 -10.81
N HIS A 614 -7.25 -7.78 -10.62
CA HIS A 614 -6.87 -6.71 -11.54
C HIS A 614 -5.48 -6.98 -12.11
N THR A 615 -5.11 -6.22 -13.12
CA THR A 615 -3.88 -6.46 -13.87
C THR A 615 -2.98 -5.24 -13.94
N HIS A 616 -1.69 -5.50 -13.80
CA HIS A 616 -0.63 -4.55 -14.12
C HIS A 616 0.23 -5.11 -15.26
N THR A 617 0.43 -4.33 -16.31
CA THR A 617 1.44 -4.65 -17.33
C THR A 617 2.82 -4.30 -16.77
N ILE A 618 3.63 -5.31 -16.50
CA ILE A 618 4.97 -5.13 -15.92
C ILE A 618 5.92 -4.57 -16.97
N THR A 619 5.97 -5.21 -18.14
CA THR A 619 6.87 -4.83 -19.23
C THR A 619 6.40 -5.39 -20.56
N THR A 620 6.87 -4.78 -21.64
CA THR A 620 6.65 -5.20 -23.01
C THR A 620 8.00 -5.32 -23.72
N VAL A 621 8.21 -6.39 -24.50
CA VAL A 621 9.47 -6.68 -25.19
C VAL A 621 9.19 -7.11 -26.62
N THR A 622 9.94 -6.58 -27.59
CA THR A 622 9.86 -7.02 -29.00
C THR A 622 10.95 -8.05 -29.31
N GLY A 623 10.59 -9.16 -29.96
CA GLY A 623 11.54 -10.20 -30.37
C GLY A 623 10.93 -11.60 -30.40
N ALA A 624 11.65 -12.55 -31.03
CA ALA A 624 11.25 -13.96 -31.07
C ALA A 624 11.51 -14.72 -29.75
N SER A 625 12.36 -14.19 -28.89
CA SER A 625 12.72 -14.77 -27.60
C SER A 625 13.27 -13.73 -26.65
N GLY A 626 13.30 -14.06 -25.36
CA GLY A 626 13.90 -13.22 -24.32
C GLY A 626 13.82 -13.90 -22.96
N SER A 627 14.00 -13.11 -21.90
CA SER A 627 13.86 -13.57 -20.52
C SER A 627 13.32 -12.46 -19.63
N PHE A 628 12.66 -12.83 -18.54
CA PHE A 628 12.30 -11.91 -17.46
C PHE A 628 12.60 -12.54 -16.10
N THR A 629 12.78 -11.70 -15.08
CA THR A 629 12.85 -12.14 -13.69
C THR A 629 11.44 -12.10 -13.09
N ALA A 630 11.02 -13.19 -12.46
CA ALA A 630 9.73 -13.25 -11.78
C ALA A 630 9.72 -12.25 -10.60
N PRO A 631 8.81 -11.26 -10.59
CA PRO A 631 8.77 -10.21 -9.58
C PRO A 631 8.25 -10.75 -8.23
N ASP A 632 8.43 -9.95 -7.18
CA ASP A 632 7.72 -10.15 -5.92
C ASP A 632 6.32 -9.53 -5.98
N HIS A 633 5.34 -10.21 -5.38
CA HIS A 633 3.97 -9.76 -5.21
C HIS A 633 3.28 -10.62 -4.14
N GLU A 634 2.35 -10.06 -3.38
CA GLU A 634 1.54 -10.83 -2.46
C GLU A 634 0.73 -11.93 -3.16
N TYR A 635 0.47 -13.02 -2.43
CA TYR A 635 -0.45 -14.07 -2.86
C TYR A 635 -1.88 -13.71 -2.39
N PRO A 636 -2.91 -13.91 -3.22
CA PRO A 636 -2.94 -14.61 -4.51
C PRO A 636 -2.57 -13.72 -5.70
N SER A 637 -1.61 -14.19 -6.50
CA SER A 637 -1.27 -13.56 -7.78
C SER A 637 -0.72 -14.61 -8.75
N TYR A 638 -0.72 -14.30 -10.05
CA TYR A 638 -0.08 -15.13 -11.09
C TYR A 638 0.42 -14.25 -12.24
N LEU A 639 1.33 -14.80 -13.05
CA LEU A 639 1.83 -14.11 -14.24
C LEU A 639 1.11 -14.62 -15.48
N GLU A 640 0.81 -13.72 -16.40
CA GLU A 640 0.44 -14.03 -17.77
C GLU A 640 1.54 -13.52 -18.70
N LEU A 641 2.06 -14.40 -19.56
CA LEU A 641 2.93 -14.01 -20.65
C LEU A 641 2.15 -14.09 -21.97
N LYS A 642 1.91 -12.93 -22.59
CA LYS A 642 1.16 -12.79 -23.83
C LYS A 642 2.09 -12.46 -24.99
N LEU A 643 2.06 -13.27 -26.05
CA LEU A 643 2.69 -12.99 -27.34
C LEU A 643 1.63 -12.44 -28.30
N THR A 644 1.90 -11.30 -28.91
CA THR A 644 1.12 -10.72 -30.02
C THR A 644 2.01 -10.65 -31.25
N ALA A 645 1.59 -11.30 -32.34
CA ALA A 645 2.22 -11.20 -33.65
C ALA A 645 1.43 -10.21 -34.51
N ARG A 646 2.12 -9.35 -35.26
CA ARG A 646 1.51 -8.39 -36.19
C ARG A 646 2.11 -8.56 -37.59
N ASP A 647 1.25 -8.70 -38.60
CA ASP A 647 1.68 -8.76 -40.00
C ASP A 647 2.01 -7.35 -40.56
N ALA A 648 2.56 -7.27 -41.77
CA ALA A 648 2.90 -5.99 -42.39
C ALA A 648 1.71 -5.07 -42.72
N GLN A 649 0.48 -5.59 -42.70
CA GLN A 649 -0.77 -4.91 -43.03
C GLN A 649 -1.59 -4.58 -41.76
N GLY A 650 -1.07 -4.94 -40.59
CA GLY A 650 -1.62 -4.60 -39.28
C GLY A 650 -2.50 -5.65 -38.63
N LEU A 651 -2.81 -6.81 -39.25
CA LEU A 651 -3.57 -7.87 -38.58
C LEU A 651 -2.70 -8.54 -37.51
N THR A 652 -3.37 -9.05 -36.47
CA THR A 652 -2.68 -9.66 -35.32
C THR A 652 -3.32 -10.96 -34.87
N ASP A 653 -2.49 -11.86 -34.33
CA ASP A 653 -2.94 -12.95 -33.46
C ASP A 653 -2.19 -12.88 -32.14
N SER A 654 -2.85 -13.32 -31.06
CA SER A 654 -2.25 -13.38 -29.73
C SER A 654 -2.40 -14.75 -29.11
N LYS A 655 -1.41 -15.13 -28.29
CA LYS A 655 -1.44 -16.32 -27.44
C LYS A 655 -0.94 -15.93 -26.07
N SER A 656 -1.50 -16.55 -25.03
CA SER A 656 -1.09 -16.32 -23.64
C SER A 656 -0.77 -17.64 -22.95
N VAL A 657 0.16 -17.58 -22.01
CA VAL A 657 0.40 -18.66 -21.05
C VAL A 657 0.30 -18.10 -19.63
N ARG A 658 -0.51 -18.76 -18.79
CA ARG A 658 -0.57 -18.51 -17.35
C ARG A 658 0.56 -19.27 -16.66
N LEU A 659 1.24 -18.60 -15.74
CA LEU A 659 2.32 -19.13 -14.92
C LEU A 659 1.94 -18.95 -13.45
N ASP A 660 1.64 -20.06 -12.76
CA ASP A 660 1.28 -20.04 -11.35
C ASP A 660 2.52 -19.98 -10.44
N PRO A 661 2.48 -19.23 -9.34
CA PRO A 661 3.57 -19.20 -8.39
C PRO A 661 3.70 -20.52 -7.62
N LYS A 662 4.92 -20.84 -7.21
CA LYS A 662 5.23 -21.78 -6.15
C LYS A 662 4.86 -21.10 -4.83
N THR A 663 3.92 -21.66 -4.11
CA THR A 663 3.47 -21.13 -2.82
C THR A 663 3.96 -21.97 -1.64
N VAL A 664 4.04 -21.33 -0.48
CA VAL A 664 4.42 -21.96 0.78
C VAL A 664 3.49 -21.50 1.90
N GLY A 665 3.10 -22.42 2.79
CA GLY A 665 2.42 -22.06 4.03
C GLY A 665 3.43 -21.71 5.11
N THR A 666 3.39 -20.48 5.61
CA THR A 666 4.19 -20.02 6.76
C THR A 666 3.30 -19.91 8.00
N THR A 667 3.84 -20.25 9.16
CA THR A 667 3.14 -20.15 10.45
C THR A 667 3.94 -19.27 11.39
N PHE A 668 3.28 -18.28 12.01
CA PHE A 668 3.88 -17.36 12.96
C PHE A 668 3.30 -17.63 14.34
N ALA A 669 4.08 -18.27 15.18
CA ALA A 669 3.71 -18.69 16.53
C ALA A 669 4.38 -17.81 17.59
N THR A 670 3.90 -17.90 18.82
CA THR A 670 4.57 -17.28 19.98
C THR A 670 4.81 -18.29 21.08
N THR A 671 5.75 -17.96 21.94
CA THR A 671 6.10 -18.74 23.11
C THR A 671 6.22 -17.77 24.30
N PRO A 672 5.25 -17.73 25.24
CA PRO A 672 4.02 -18.52 25.34
C PRO A 672 3.06 -18.35 24.15
N THR A 673 2.22 -19.36 23.88
CA THR A 673 1.26 -19.37 22.78
C THR A 673 0.13 -18.35 22.98
N GLY A 674 -0.37 -17.75 21.91
CA GLY A 674 -1.52 -16.84 21.94
C GLY A 674 -1.18 -15.37 22.17
N LEU A 675 0.10 -15.01 22.23
CA LEU A 675 0.52 -13.61 22.18
C LEU A 675 0.33 -13.06 20.76
N PRO A 676 0.01 -11.75 20.62
CA PRO A 676 -0.19 -11.16 19.30
C PRO A 676 1.12 -11.05 18.53
N VAL A 677 1.03 -11.27 17.22
CA VAL A 677 2.07 -10.95 16.24
C VAL A 677 1.40 -10.28 15.05
N THR A 678 2.16 -9.48 14.34
CA THR A 678 1.73 -8.85 13.09
C THR A 678 2.53 -9.44 11.94
N VAL A 679 1.84 -9.79 10.85
CA VAL A 679 2.43 -10.31 9.62
C VAL A 679 1.78 -9.57 8.46
N LEU A 680 2.58 -8.85 7.67
CA LEU A 680 2.08 -7.90 6.66
C LEU A 680 1.11 -6.89 7.32
N ASP A 681 -0.12 -6.85 6.84
CA ASP A 681 -1.24 -6.02 7.30
C ASP A 681 -2.09 -6.68 8.40
N LYS A 682 -1.77 -7.91 8.81
CA LYS A 682 -2.61 -8.70 9.73
C LYS A 682 -2.00 -8.80 11.11
N SER A 683 -2.73 -8.31 12.11
CA SER A 683 -2.38 -8.48 13.52
C SER A 683 -3.40 -9.37 14.23
N GLY A 684 -2.92 -10.27 15.09
CA GLY A 684 -3.79 -11.15 15.86
C GLY A 684 -3.06 -12.14 16.75
N ALA A 685 -3.82 -12.85 17.59
CA ALA A 685 -3.29 -13.89 18.46
C ALA A 685 -2.66 -15.03 17.65
N SER A 686 -1.45 -15.43 18.02
CA SER A 686 -0.75 -16.54 17.36
C SER A 686 -1.36 -17.92 17.70
N PRO A 687 -1.22 -18.94 16.83
CA PRO A 687 -0.48 -18.92 15.57
C PRO A 687 -1.25 -18.28 14.40
N LEU A 688 -0.61 -17.34 13.70
CA LEU A 688 -1.09 -16.84 12.41
C LEU A 688 -0.56 -17.70 11.27
N LYS A 689 -1.39 -17.95 10.25
CA LYS A 689 -1.00 -18.72 9.06
C LYS A 689 -1.18 -17.85 7.83
N VAL A 690 -0.16 -17.82 6.98
CA VAL A 690 -0.16 -17.06 5.74
C VAL A 690 0.32 -17.98 4.62
N THR A 691 -0.33 -17.89 3.47
CA THR A 691 0.18 -18.49 2.23
C THR A 691 0.93 -17.40 1.49
N THR A 692 2.20 -17.64 1.15
CA THR A 692 3.04 -16.67 0.46
C THR A 692 3.68 -17.30 -0.77
N ILE A 693 4.13 -16.47 -1.71
CA ILE A 693 4.94 -16.94 -2.84
C ILE A 693 6.34 -17.25 -2.32
N VAL A 694 6.94 -18.36 -2.74
CA VAL A 694 8.32 -18.67 -2.35
C VAL A 694 9.24 -17.54 -2.81
N GLY A 695 10.13 -17.07 -1.93
CA GLY A 695 11.03 -15.95 -2.19
C GLY A 695 10.42 -14.56 -1.97
N SER A 696 9.13 -14.43 -1.69
CA SER A 696 8.50 -13.13 -1.37
C SER A 696 9.01 -12.54 -0.07
N SER A 697 9.06 -11.22 0.00
CA SER A 697 9.37 -10.45 1.21
C SER A 697 8.13 -10.32 2.07
N VAL A 698 8.24 -10.70 3.34
CA VAL A 698 7.11 -10.70 4.28
C VAL A 698 7.52 -9.98 5.55
N SER A 699 6.91 -8.82 5.81
CA SER A 699 7.12 -8.11 7.08
C SER A 699 6.52 -8.91 8.23
N VAL A 700 7.28 -9.00 9.31
CA VAL A 700 6.80 -9.46 10.61
C VAL A 700 7.13 -8.44 11.66
N ALA A 701 6.25 -8.34 12.64
CA ALA A 701 6.46 -7.53 13.82
C ALA A 701 5.90 -8.24 15.05
N ALA A 702 6.47 -7.92 16.20
CA ALA A 702 6.02 -8.40 17.49
C ALA A 702 5.89 -7.22 18.44
N ASP A 703 4.76 -7.12 19.14
CA ASP A 703 4.59 -6.09 20.18
C ASP A 703 5.77 -6.18 21.16
N PRO A 704 6.50 -5.08 21.43
CA PRO A 704 7.63 -5.11 22.35
C PRO A 704 7.24 -5.52 23.77
N VAL A 705 6.03 -5.17 24.22
CA VAL A 705 5.56 -5.41 25.58
C VAL A 705 4.07 -5.80 25.60
N PRO A 706 3.68 -6.97 25.05
CA PRO A 706 2.29 -7.30 24.90
C PRO A 706 1.64 -7.55 26.25
N ASN A 707 0.39 -7.13 26.36
CA ASN A 707 -0.44 -7.37 27.52
C ASN A 707 -1.52 -8.41 27.20
N VAL A 708 -1.31 -9.64 27.66
CA VAL A 708 -2.29 -10.73 27.49
C VAL A 708 -2.66 -11.29 28.85
N ALA A 709 -3.96 -11.42 29.11
CA ALA A 709 -4.51 -11.90 30.37
C ALA A 709 -3.92 -11.18 31.61
N ASN A 710 -3.69 -9.87 31.50
CA ASN A 710 -3.15 -9.02 32.56
C ASN A 710 -1.73 -9.38 33.02
N GLN A 711 -0.96 -9.99 32.12
CA GLN A 711 0.46 -10.20 32.27
C GLN A 711 1.16 -9.44 31.15
N LEU A 712 2.05 -8.53 31.53
CA LEU A 712 2.97 -7.92 30.56
C LEU A 712 4.06 -8.93 30.21
N TYR A 713 4.34 -9.03 28.93
CA TYR A 713 5.46 -9.77 28.39
C TYR A 713 6.49 -8.80 27.85
N ARG A 714 7.67 -9.30 27.51
CA ARG A 714 8.71 -8.59 26.76
C ARG A 714 9.13 -9.48 25.60
N PHE A 715 9.22 -8.90 24.41
CA PHE A 715 9.83 -9.58 23.27
C PHE A 715 11.29 -9.96 23.56
N GLY A 716 11.66 -11.18 23.16
CA GLY A 716 13.01 -11.69 23.21
C GLY A 716 13.67 -11.69 21.85
N LEU A 717 13.18 -12.58 20.95
CA LEU A 717 13.66 -12.75 19.58
C LEU A 717 12.72 -13.65 18.77
N TRP A 718 12.94 -13.67 17.47
CA TRP A 718 12.38 -14.65 16.55
C TRP A 718 13.29 -15.87 16.37
N SER A 719 12.69 -17.03 16.11
CA SER A 719 13.41 -18.30 15.87
C SER A 719 14.36 -18.28 14.67
N ASP A 720 14.22 -17.32 13.75
CA ASP A 720 15.14 -17.07 12.63
C ASP A 720 16.31 -16.13 13.00
N GLY A 721 16.31 -15.57 14.22
CA GLY A 721 17.34 -14.64 14.70
C GLY A 721 17.20 -13.20 14.18
N GLY A 722 16.11 -12.89 13.48
CA GLY A 722 15.79 -11.53 13.02
C GLY A 722 15.52 -10.55 14.17
N ALA A 723 15.50 -9.26 13.83
CA ALA A 723 15.13 -8.19 14.76
C ALA A 723 13.66 -8.34 15.19
N ARG A 724 13.17 -7.54 16.14
CA ARG A 724 11.75 -7.59 16.55
C ARG A 724 10.80 -7.44 15.37
N ASP A 725 11.12 -6.47 14.51
CA ASP A 725 10.42 -6.20 13.28
C ASP A 725 11.43 -6.26 12.14
N HIS A 726 11.12 -7.04 11.12
CA HIS A 726 11.99 -7.25 9.96
C HIS A 726 11.19 -7.86 8.82
N ASN A 727 11.78 -7.81 7.63
CA ASN A 727 11.30 -8.58 6.49
C ASN A 727 11.99 -9.95 6.49
N LEU A 728 11.21 -11.01 6.25
CA LEU A 728 11.72 -12.34 6.02
C LEU A 728 11.39 -12.81 4.59
N VAL A 729 12.34 -13.52 3.99
CA VAL A 729 12.18 -14.10 2.65
C VAL A 729 11.45 -15.44 2.79
N ALA A 730 10.29 -15.56 2.15
CA ALA A 730 9.45 -16.73 2.22
C ALA A 730 10.22 -18.00 1.78
N PRO A 731 10.28 -19.04 2.62
CA PRO A 731 11.12 -20.21 2.38
C PRO A 731 10.53 -21.14 1.32
N ALA A 732 11.32 -22.07 0.78
CA ALA A 732 10.83 -23.07 -0.18
C ALA A 732 9.96 -24.17 0.44
N THR A 733 9.98 -24.32 1.77
CA THR A 733 9.24 -25.35 2.50
C THR A 733 8.48 -24.73 3.66
N ALA A 734 7.33 -25.30 4.00
CA ALA A 734 6.50 -24.83 5.11
C ALA A 734 7.32 -24.71 6.40
N THR A 735 7.31 -23.53 7.00
CA THR A 735 8.18 -23.16 8.13
C THR A 735 7.36 -22.48 9.21
N THR A 736 7.70 -22.73 10.47
CA THR A 736 7.13 -22.02 11.62
C THR A 736 8.17 -21.06 12.19
N TYR A 737 7.85 -19.77 12.19
CA TYR A 737 8.61 -18.73 12.87
C TYR A 737 8.00 -18.51 14.24
N THR A 738 8.80 -18.56 15.30
CA THR A 738 8.32 -18.42 16.69
C THR A 738 8.94 -17.22 17.36
N ALA A 739 8.11 -16.24 17.76
CA ALA A 739 8.54 -15.15 18.63
C ALA A 739 8.53 -15.60 20.09
N ALA A 740 9.67 -15.49 20.75
CA ALA A 740 9.86 -15.85 22.14
C ALA A 740 9.70 -14.62 23.04
N PHE A 741 8.95 -14.77 24.14
CA PHE A 741 8.67 -13.70 25.09
C PHE A 741 9.01 -14.11 26.53
N ALA A 742 9.47 -13.13 27.32
CA ALA A 742 9.64 -13.24 28.77
C ALA A 742 8.47 -12.58 29.50
N THR A 743 8.12 -13.04 30.70
CA THR A 743 7.23 -12.26 31.56
C THR A 743 7.96 -11.02 32.07
N LYS A 744 7.31 -9.85 32.03
CA LYS A 744 7.80 -8.66 32.69
C LYS A 744 7.54 -8.73 34.19
N ARG A 745 8.52 -8.29 34.98
CA ARG A 745 8.44 -8.31 36.44
C ARG A 745 7.48 -7.22 36.94
N ASN A 746 6.35 -7.62 37.51
CA ASN A 746 5.51 -6.70 38.29
C ASN A 746 6.16 -6.45 39.67
N LEU A 747 6.69 -5.23 39.85
CA LEU A 747 7.35 -4.79 41.09
C LEU A 747 6.38 -4.64 42.27
N ALA A 748 5.10 -4.40 41.99
CA ALA A 748 4.05 -4.24 42.98
C ALA A 748 3.52 -5.57 43.51
N ARG A 749 3.70 -6.67 42.77
CA ARG A 749 3.13 -7.98 43.14
C ARG A 749 3.61 -8.46 44.51
N GLY A 750 2.66 -8.78 45.38
CA GLY A 750 2.86 -9.23 46.76
C GLY A 750 3.41 -8.15 47.69
N ARG A 751 3.48 -6.89 47.26
CA ARG A 751 4.02 -5.79 48.07
C ARG A 751 2.97 -5.19 49.01
N PRO A 752 3.40 -4.55 50.12
CA PRO A 752 2.49 -3.80 50.97
C PRO A 752 1.78 -2.69 50.18
N ALA A 753 0.45 -2.70 50.24
CA ALA A 753 -0.39 -1.68 49.64
C ALA A 753 -1.36 -1.10 50.66
N VAL A 754 -1.64 0.19 50.53
CA VAL A 754 -2.58 0.95 51.36
C VAL A 754 -3.46 1.80 50.48
N ALA A 755 -4.67 2.09 50.94
CA ALA A 755 -5.62 2.91 50.21
C ALA A 755 -6.35 3.86 51.16
N SER A 756 -6.93 4.91 50.58
CA SER A 756 -7.80 5.88 51.26
C SER A 756 -8.96 5.23 52.02
N SER A 757 -9.52 4.13 51.50
CA SER A 757 -10.64 3.42 52.13
C SER A 757 -10.85 2.02 51.51
N THR A 758 -11.68 1.22 52.19
CA THR A 758 -12.22 -0.05 51.69
C THR A 758 -13.74 -0.04 51.88
N TYR A 759 -14.52 -0.13 50.79
CA TYR A 759 -16.00 -0.13 50.89
C TYR A 759 -16.60 -1.53 51.03
N ILE A 760 -16.05 -2.52 50.31
CA ILE A 760 -16.50 -3.92 50.35
C ILE A 760 -15.51 -4.73 51.19
N ALA A 761 -15.97 -5.41 52.22
CA ALA A 761 -15.15 -6.31 53.03
C ALA A 761 -14.51 -7.40 52.15
N GLY A 762 -13.22 -7.71 52.37
CA GLY A 762 -12.47 -8.66 51.54
C GLY A 762 -11.92 -8.07 50.23
N ARG A 763 -12.07 -6.75 50.01
CA ARG A 763 -11.54 -5.99 48.87
C ARG A 763 -10.56 -4.89 49.33
N GLU A 764 -9.68 -5.24 50.25
CA GLU A 764 -8.63 -4.36 50.77
C GLU A 764 -7.56 -4.07 49.71
N ALA A 765 -6.70 -3.07 49.95
CA ALA A 765 -5.65 -2.66 49.01
C ALA A 765 -4.71 -3.82 48.60
N SER A 766 -4.44 -4.79 49.48
CA SER A 766 -3.61 -5.96 49.14
C SER A 766 -4.18 -6.81 48.00
N LYS A 767 -5.50 -6.76 47.76
CA LYS A 767 -6.18 -7.51 46.70
C LYS A 767 -5.91 -6.98 45.30
N ALA A 768 -5.32 -5.80 45.21
CA ALA A 768 -4.97 -5.15 43.95
C ALA A 768 -3.53 -5.42 43.53
N VAL A 769 -2.77 -6.18 44.32
CA VAL A 769 -1.36 -6.49 44.07
C VAL A 769 -1.05 -7.96 44.34
N ASP A 770 -2.08 -8.81 44.44
CA ASP A 770 -1.91 -10.25 44.70
C ASP A 770 -1.73 -11.06 43.40
N GLY A 771 -1.88 -10.43 42.24
CA GLY A 771 -1.76 -11.07 40.93
C GLY A 771 -2.96 -11.95 40.58
N SER A 772 -4.12 -11.75 41.22
CA SER A 772 -5.34 -12.49 40.94
C SER A 772 -6.39 -11.61 40.26
N MET A 773 -6.84 -12.05 39.09
CA MET A 773 -7.94 -11.41 38.34
C MET A 773 -9.34 -11.69 38.90
N SER A 774 -9.42 -12.34 40.07
CA SER A 774 -10.67 -12.68 40.75
C SER A 774 -10.89 -11.89 42.03
N THR A 775 -9.87 -11.14 42.46
CA THR A 775 -9.85 -10.31 43.66
C THR A 775 -9.55 -8.87 43.25
N ALA A 776 -10.15 -7.90 43.94
CA ALA A 776 -10.00 -6.49 43.59
C ALA A 776 -9.99 -5.63 44.84
N TRP A 777 -9.35 -4.46 44.77
CA TRP A 777 -9.57 -3.40 45.76
C TRP A 777 -10.88 -2.66 45.47
N SER A 778 -11.53 -2.10 46.50
CA SER A 778 -12.71 -1.22 46.34
C SER A 778 -12.64 0.01 47.25
N SER A 779 -12.86 1.20 46.71
CA SER A 779 -12.89 2.45 47.48
C SER A 779 -14.27 2.76 48.06
N ALA A 780 -14.36 3.72 48.98
CA ALA A 780 -15.58 4.42 49.34
C ALA A 780 -16.19 5.14 48.13
N ARG A 781 -17.49 5.42 48.23
CA ARG A 781 -18.30 6.07 47.18
C ARG A 781 -18.22 7.59 47.26
N THR A 782 -17.02 8.12 47.39
CA THR A 782 -16.73 9.55 47.49
C THR A 782 -15.55 9.90 46.59
N ASP A 783 -15.50 11.12 46.07
CA ASP A 783 -14.34 11.61 45.32
C ASP A 783 -13.61 12.69 46.15
N PRO A 784 -12.27 12.74 46.13
CA PRO A 784 -11.33 11.80 45.49
C PRO A 784 -11.05 10.55 46.35
N GLN A 785 -10.44 9.51 45.75
CA GLN A 785 -9.88 8.35 46.45
C GLN A 785 -8.47 8.07 45.94
N TRP A 786 -7.64 7.39 46.74
CA TRP A 786 -6.30 6.99 46.32
C TRP A 786 -5.96 5.56 46.75
N PHE A 787 -5.06 4.95 45.97
CA PHE A 787 -4.42 3.66 46.21
C PHE A 787 -2.90 3.81 46.06
N GLN A 788 -2.12 3.19 46.95
CA GLN A 788 -0.67 3.28 46.97
C GLN A 788 -0.02 1.91 47.24
N VAL A 789 1.10 1.65 46.57
CA VAL A 789 1.97 0.49 46.83
C VAL A 789 3.38 0.93 47.25
N ASP A 790 3.99 0.22 48.21
CA ASP A 790 5.40 0.32 48.58
C ASP A 790 6.20 -0.80 47.92
N LEU A 791 7.07 -0.46 46.96
CA LEU A 791 7.92 -1.41 46.22
C LEU A 791 9.01 -2.05 47.10
N GLY A 792 9.18 -1.59 48.35
CA GLY A 792 10.13 -2.08 49.35
C GLY A 792 11.50 -1.41 49.28
N SER A 793 11.90 -0.93 48.11
CA SER A 793 13.12 -0.13 47.89
C SER A 793 12.90 0.83 46.72
N VAL A 794 13.80 1.81 46.55
CA VAL A 794 13.78 2.68 45.38
C VAL A 794 14.11 1.84 44.14
N GLN A 795 13.22 1.85 43.16
CA GLN A 795 13.37 1.23 41.85
C GLN A 795 13.33 2.33 40.78
N VAL A 796 13.79 2.02 39.57
CA VAL A 796 13.44 2.83 38.40
C VAL A 796 12.04 2.39 37.99
N VAL A 797 11.12 3.31 37.73
CA VAL A 797 9.76 2.99 37.30
C VAL A 797 9.40 3.87 36.14
N ASN A 798 8.83 3.28 35.10
CA ASN A 798 8.41 4.02 33.90
C ASN A 798 7.06 3.55 33.35
N ARG A 799 6.41 2.58 34.00
CA ARG A 799 5.15 2.04 33.53
C ARG A 799 4.27 1.54 34.67
N VAL A 800 2.97 1.80 34.57
CA VAL A 800 1.92 1.31 35.46
C VAL A 800 0.79 0.70 34.64
N MET A 801 0.34 -0.49 35.04
CA MET A 801 -0.83 -1.15 34.49
C MET A 801 -1.95 -1.15 35.53
N MET A 802 -3.13 -0.69 35.17
CA MET A 802 -4.33 -0.71 36.03
C MET A 802 -5.43 -1.47 35.32
N ASN A 803 -5.88 -2.58 35.89
CA ASN A 803 -6.98 -3.37 35.32
C ASN A 803 -8.26 -3.11 36.08
N TRP A 804 -9.06 -2.18 35.58
CA TRP A 804 -10.29 -1.75 36.24
C TRP A 804 -11.36 -2.83 36.24
N LEU A 805 -12.17 -2.83 37.29
CA LEU A 805 -13.43 -3.55 37.29
C LEU A 805 -14.38 -2.83 36.32
N SER A 806 -14.97 -3.57 35.38
CA SER A 806 -15.69 -3.04 34.21
C SER A 806 -16.75 -1.98 34.49
N THR A 807 -17.34 -1.97 35.68
CA THR A 807 -18.39 -1.02 36.11
C THR A 807 -17.96 -0.02 37.18
N ALA A 808 -16.70 -0.08 37.65
CA ALA A 808 -16.23 0.69 38.81
C ALA A 808 -14.82 1.26 38.56
N TYR A 809 -14.71 2.20 37.62
CA TYR A 809 -13.44 2.79 37.19
C TYR A 809 -13.39 4.31 37.34
N ALA A 810 -12.19 4.87 37.21
CA ALA A 810 -11.97 6.30 37.22
C ALA A 810 -12.12 6.91 35.83
N LYS A 811 -13.00 7.90 35.70
CA LYS A 811 -13.04 8.79 34.53
C LYS A 811 -11.88 9.78 34.58
N SER A 812 -11.49 10.22 35.78
CA SER A 812 -10.31 11.08 35.96
C SER A 812 -9.42 10.55 37.07
N TYR A 813 -8.11 10.47 36.81
CA TYR A 813 -7.10 10.08 37.80
C TYR A 813 -5.73 10.67 37.49
N GLN A 814 -4.86 10.66 38.48
CA GLN A 814 -3.43 10.96 38.36
C GLN A 814 -2.60 9.78 38.82
N LEU A 815 -1.50 9.52 38.12
CA LEU A 815 -0.44 8.62 38.58
C LEU A 815 0.71 9.43 39.15
N GLN A 816 1.18 9.00 40.33
CA GLN A 816 2.19 9.71 41.10
C GLN A 816 3.24 8.76 41.64
N VAL A 817 4.47 9.26 41.73
CA VAL A 817 5.62 8.51 42.25
C VAL A 817 6.31 9.27 43.39
N SER A 818 6.94 8.54 44.31
CA SER A 818 7.70 9.11 45.42
C SER A 818 8.85 8.20 45.87
N GLY A 819 10.00 8.79 46.21
CA GLY A 819 11.07 8.08 46.91
C GLY A 819 10.82 7.90 48.42
N SER A 820 10.04 8.81 49.03
CA SER A 820 9.87 8.89 50.49
C SER A 820 8.45 8.59 50.99
N GLY A 821 7.46 8.59 50.09
CA GLY A 821 6.03 8.48 50.42
C GLY A 821 5.41 9.79 50.92
N ARG A 822 6.20 10.88 51.02
CA ARG A 822 5.75 12.19 51.53
C ARG A 822 5.61 13.22 50.42
N THR A 823 6.63 13.35 49.57
CA THR A 823 6.64 14.26 48.42
C THR A 823 6.31 13.48 47.16
N TRP A 824 5.29 13.92 46.41
CA TRP A 824 4.78 13.21 45.25
C TRP A 824 4.99 14.01 43.98
N LYS A 825 5.43 13.31 42.92
CA LYS A 825 5.51 13.85 41.56
C LYS A 825 4.42 13.20 40.72
N THR A 826 3.55 13.99 40.10
CA THR A 826 2.63 13.50 39.08
C THR A 826 3.41 13.17 37.81
N VAL A 827 3.26 11.94 37.33
CA VAL A 827 3.93 11.43 36.12
C VAL A 827 2.96 11.21 34.96
N SER A 828 1.65 11.12 35.25
CA SER A 828 0.60 11.07 34.24
C SER A 828 -0.74 11.51 34.85
N SER A 829 -1.66 11.95 34.00
CA SER A 829 -3.03 12.32 34.37
C SER A 829 -3.98 12.03 33.22
N THR A 830 -5.21 11.65 33.53
CA THR A 830 -6.30 11.53 32.55
C THR A 830 -7.58 12.14 33.10
N VAL A 831 -8.42 12.65 32.20
CA VAL A 831 -9.76 13.15 32.51
C VAL A 831 -10.87 12.42 31.75
N SER A 832 -10.49 11.48 30.88
CA SER A 832 -11.37 10.77 29.95
C SER A 832 -11.16 9.25 29.99
N GLY A 833 -10.84 8.71 31.17
CA GLY A 833 -10.70 7.27 31.39
C GLY A 833 -11.96 6.51 30.97
N ASN A 834 -11.76 5.37 30.30
CA ASN A 834 -12.79 4.54 29.68
C ASN A 834 -12.97 3.18 30.37
N GLY A 835 -12.18 2.88 31.40
CA GLY A 835 -12.20 1.60 32.11
C GLY A 835 -11.38 0.53 31.40
N GLY A 836 -11.61 -0.75 31.70
CA GLY A 836 -10.78 -1.82 31.15
C GLY A 836 -9.35 -1.79 31.69
N THR A 837 -8.36 -2.05 30.83
CA THR A 837 -6.95 -2.00 31.24
C THR A 837 -6.28 -0.73 30.74
N ASP A 838 -5.82 0.10 31.67
CA ASP A 838 -4.95 1.23 31.37
C ASP A 838 -3.48 0.79 31.47
N LEU A 839 -2.72 0.96 30.38
CA LEU A 839 -1.28 0.77 30.36
C LEU A 839 -0.59 2.12 30.17
N VAL A 840 -0.15 2.73 31.26
CA VAL A 840 0.42 4.08 31.26
C VAL A 840 1.94 4.01 31.30
N THR A 841 2.60 4.51 30.26
CA THR A 841 4.05 4.69 30.18
C THR A 841 4.40 6.16 30.43
N PHE A 842 5.53 6.42 31.10
CA PHE A 842 6.03 7.75 31.41
C PHE A 842 7.56 7.74 31.46
N THR A 843 8.20 8.91 31.42
CA THR A 843 9.67 9.02 31.55
C THR A 843 10.15 8.29 32.81
N PRO A 844 11.26 7.52 32.77
CA PRO A 844 11.75 6.79 33.94
C PRO A 844 11.97 7.69 35.18
N ASN A 845 11.47 7.25 36.32
CA ASN A 845 11.62 7.94 37.62
C ASN A 845 12.13 6.97 38.69
N TYR A 846 13.01 7.45 39.57
CA TYR A 846 13.38 6.73 40.78
C TYR A 846 12.26 6.83 41.82
N ALA A 847 11.65 5.70 42.19
CA ALA A 847 10.51 5.66 43.08
C ALA A 847 10.52 4.41 43.97
N ARG A 848 10.15 4.59 45.25
CA ARG A 848 9.80 3.48 46.15
C ARG A 848 8.29 3.31 46.26
N TYR A 849 7.54 4.40 46.17
CA TYR A 849 6.09 4.39 46.27
C TYR A 849 5.47 4.84 44.96
N VAL A 850 4.42 4.15 44.56
CA VAL A 850 3.60 4.50 43.39
C VAL A 850 2.16 4.59 43.85
N ARG A 851 1.47 5.66 43.43
CA ARG A 851 0.10 5.97 43.86
C ARG A 851 -0.77 6.37 42.68
N MET A 852 -2.00 5.88 42.67
CA MET A 852 -3.08 6.38 41.85
C MET A 852 -3.99 7.27 42.71
N VAL A 853 -4.33 8.46 42.20
CA VAL A 853 -5.27 9.40 42.81
C VAL A 853 -6.45 9.59 41.85
N ALA A 854 -7.58 8.96 42.13
CA ALA A 854 -8.79 9.07 41.32
C ALA A 854 -9.65 10.23 41.81
N THR A 855 -9.98 11.13 40.89
CA THR A 855 -10.65 12.40 41.16
C THR A 855 -12.08 12.46 40.64
N GLN A 856 -12.45 11.59 39.69
CA GLN A 856 -13.82 11.46 39.22
C GLN A 856 -14.16 10.02 38.85
N ARG A 857 -15.25 9.48 39.43
CA ARG A 857 -15.83 8.19 39.04
C ARG A 857 -16.54 8.30 37.70
N ALA A 858 -16.47 7.24 36.90
CA ALA A 858 -17.21 7.19 35.64
C ALA A 858 -18.73 7.05 35.82
N VAL A 859 -19.16 6.36 36.89
CA VAL A 859 -20.58 6.20 37.25
C VAL A 859 -20.84 6.89 38.59
N ALA A 860 -21.73 7.89 38.58
CA ALA A 860 -22.11 8.62 39.79
C ALA A 860 -22.68 7.66 40.86
N GLY A 861 -22.25 7.84 42.12
CA GLY A 861 -22.68 6.97 43.23
C GLY A 861 -22.02 5.58 43.28
N SER A 862 -21.13 5.25 42.35
CA SER A 862 -20.31 4.01 42.38
C SER A 862 -19.06 4.17 43.27
N TYR A 863 -18.14 3.23 43.23
CA TYR A 863 -16.80 3.28 43.83
C TYR A 863 -15.70 3.08 42.76
N TYR A 864 -14.43 3.26 43.13
CA TYR A 864 -13.29 2.86 42.30
C TYR A 864 -12.85 1.44 42.65
N SER A 865 -12.52 0.63 41.65
CA SER A 865 -12.08 -0.74 41.83
C SER A 865 -11.24 -1.21 40.65
N PHE A 866 -10.11 -1.85 40.93
CA PHE A 866 -9.33 -2.58 39.94
C PHE A 866 -8.90 -3.93 40.49
N TRP A 867 -8.83 -4.90 39.60
CA TRP A 867 -8.38 -6.26 39.84
C TRP A 867 -6.88 -6.30 40.15
N GLU A 868 -6.09 -5.52 39.43
CA GLU A 868 -4.63 -5.51 39.60
C GLU A 868 -4.03 -4.12 39.31
N PHE A 869 -2.98 -3.79 40.05
CA PHE A 869 -2.13 -2.63 39.92
C PHE A 869 -0.68 -3.09 39.74
N GLY A 870 -0.24 -3.14 38.49
CA GLY A 870 1.11 -3.51 38.11
C GLY A 870 2.04 -2.31 38.03
N VAL A 871 3.25 -2.43 38.57
CA VAL A 871 4.32 -1.43 38.44
C VAL A 871 5.52 -2.07 37.76
N TYR A 872 6.05 -1.44 36.72
CA TYR A 872 7.10 -2.03 35.88
C TYR A 872 8.23 -1.05 35.59
N GLN A 873 9.36 -1.61 35.17
CA GLN A 873 10.57 -0.90 34.77
C GLN A 873 11.12 -1.49 33.47
N ASP A 874 12.03 -0.77 32.81
CA ASP A 874 12.82 -1.28 31.67
C ASP A 874 14.27 -1.59 32.05
N THR A 875 14.75 -0.95 33.11
CA THR A 875 16.08 -1.12 33.68
C THR A 875 15.95 -1.55 35.14
N GLY A 876 16.68 -2.57 35.54
CA GLY A 876 16.62 -3.08 36.91
C GLY A 876 17.40 -4.36 37.17
N PRO A 877 17.30 -4.92 38.38
CA PRO A 877 17.90 -6.21 38.72
C PRO A 877 17.33 -7.36 37.90
N ALA A 878 18.21 -8.12 37.24
CA ALA A 878 17.92 -9.45 36.72
C ALA A 878 18.07 -10.47 37.86
N VAL A 879 16.96 -11.12 38.25
CA VAL A 879 16.88 -11.93 39.47
C VAL A 879 16.85 -13.42 39.12
N GLY A 880 17.70 -14.21 39.79
CA GLY A 880 17.82 -15.65 39.64
C GLY A 880 17.47 -16.44 40.92
N ILE A 881 18.10 -17.61 41.07
CA ILE A 881 17.87 -18.54 42.19
C ILE A 881 17.96 -17.85 43.56
N ALA A 882 17.03 -18.20 44.46
CA ALA A 882 16.90 -17.66 45.81
C ALA A 882 16.80 -16.11 45.88
N GLY A 883 16.37 -15.45 44.80
CA GLY A 883 16.23 -13.99 44.76
C GLY A 883 17.56 -13.24 44.63
N GLN A 884 18.64 -13.91 44.24
CA GLN A 884 19.94 -13.29 43.97
C GLN A 884 19.92 -12.55 42.63
N CYS A 885 20.73 -11.50 42.49
CA CYS A 885 20.85 -10.68 41.29
C CYS A 885 22.07 -11.09 40.46
N ILE A 886 21.98 -10.95 39.14
CA ILE A 886 23.15 -10.92 38.26
C ILE A 886 23.96 -9.66 38.59
N ASP A 887 25.22 -9.85 38.93
CA ASP A 887 26.16 -8.82 39.39
C ASP A 887 27.44 -8.87 38.56
N VAL A 888 27.84 -7.73 38.00
CA VAL A 888 29.17 -7.59 37.39
C VAL A 888 30.21 -7.47 38.50
N TYR A 889 31.14 -8.41 38.54
CA TYR A 889 32.15 -8.50 39.61
C TYR A 889 32.89 -7.17 39.79
N GLN A 890 32.85 -6.63 41.01
CA GLN A 890 33.47 -5.36 41.41
C GLN A 890 33.03 -4.12 40.61
N ALA A 891 31.90 -4.18 39.90
CA ALA A 891 31.45 -3.11 39.01
C ALA A 891 32.52 -2.69 37.97
N SER A 892 33.39 -3.63 37.57
CA SER A 892 34.41 -3.39 36.56
C SER A 892 33.81 -3.33 35.15
N THR A 893 34.21 -2.34 34.36
CA THR A 893 33.83 -2.20 32.93
C THR A 893 34.82 -2.87 31.98
N VAL A 894 35.84 -3.58 32.48
CA VAL A 894 36.83 -4.26 31.63
C VAL A 894 36.18 -5.44 30.91
N ASP A 895 36.45 -5.60 29.61
CA ASP A 895 35.95 -6.73 28.82
C ASP A 895 36.44 -8.07 29.39
N GLY A 896 35.53 -9.03 29.49
CA GLY A 896 35.79 -10.33 30.12
C GLY A 896 35.56 -10.37 31.63
N THR A 897 35.13 -9.25 32.24
CA THR A 897 34.77 -9.23 33.67
C THR A 897 33.67 -10.27 33.94
N PRO A 898 33.86 -11.21 34.88
CA PRO A 898 32.86 -12.23 35.18
C PRO A 898 31.54 -11.66 35.69
N THR A 899 30.44 -12.27 35.27
CA THR A 899 29.15 -12.07 35.92
C THR A 899 28.92 -13.14 36.98
N THR A 900 28.36 -12.74 38.12
CA THR A 900 28.18 -13.58 39.30
C THR A 900 26.79 -13.39 39.91
N LEU A 901 26.36 -14.30 40.79
CA LEU A 901 25.23 -14.06 41.67
C LEU A 901 25.67 -13.25 42.88
N TYR A 902 24.86 -12.25 43.24
CA TYR A 902 25.04 -11.51 44.48
C TYR A 902 23.70 -11.08 45.07
N THR A 903 23.68 -10.78 46.37
CA THR A 903 22.50 -10.21 47.03
C THR A 903 22.07 -8.91 46.32
N CYS A 904 20.78 -8.80 45.97
CA CYS A 904 20.23 -7.62 45.32
C CYS A 904 20.30 -6.39 46.24
N LYS A 905 21.11 -5.39 45.87
CA LYS A 905 21.29 -4.14 46.61
C LYS A 905 20.90 -2.90 45.80
N GLY A 906 20.50 -3.07 44.54
CA GLY A 906 20.14 -1.94 43.66
C GLY A 906 21.36 -1.13 43.20
N ALA A 907 22.56 -1.73 43.24
CA ALA A 907 23.78 -1.10 42.75
C ALA A 907 23.79 -1.01 41.21
N VAL A 908 24.57 -0.08 40.65
CA VAL A 908 24.65 0.18 39.20
C VAL A 908 25.07 -1.05 38.40
N ASN A 909 25.97 -1.88 38.95
CA ASN A 909 26.45 -3.14 38.38
C ASN A 909 25.47 -4.32 38.50
N GLN A 910 24.29 -4.06 39.06
CA GLN A 910 23.14 -4.96 39.10
C GLN A 910 21.95 -4.40 38.29
N GLN A 911 22.09 -3.22 37.67
CA GLN A 911 21.04 -2.64 36.84
C GLN A 911 21.23 -3.10 35.39
N TRP A 912 20.39 -4.02 34.95
CA TRP A 912 20.38 -4.55 33.60
C TRP A 912 19.23 -3.95 32.79
N THR A 913 19.44 -3.75 31.49
CA THR A 913 18.47 -3.24 30.53
C THR A 913 18.44 -4.22 29.36
N PRO A 914 17.45 -5.12 29.31
CA PRO A 914 17.24 -5.97 28.15
C PRO A 914 16.76 -5.12 26.99
N SER A 915 17.47 -5.24 25.87
CA SER A 915 17.12 -4.60 24.61
C SER A 915 16.00 -5.39 23.93
N MET A 916 14.99 -4.68 23.46
CA MET A 916 13.83 -5.26 22.78
C MET A 916 14.05 -5.37 21.26
N GLU A 917 15.14 -4.82 20.74
CA GLU A 917 15.44 -4.77 19.30
C GLU A 917 16.39 -5.90 18.87
N ASP A 918 17.45 -6.15 19.66
CA ASP A 918 18.57 -7.03 19.29
C ASP A 918 18.78 -8.23 20.24
N GLY A 919 17.93 -8.39 21.25
CA GLY A 919 17.99 -9.49 22.23
C GLY A 919 19.18 -9.43 23.18
N THR A 920 19.90 -8.30 23.27
CA THR A 920 21.01 -8.12 24.22
C THR A 920 20.53 -7.80 25.64
N VAL A 921 21.35 -8.11 26.64
CA VAL A 921 21.09 -7.72 28.05
C VAL A 921 22.22 -6.81 28.51
N ARG A 922 21.92 -5.51 28.66
CA ARG A 922 22.94 -4.46 28.78
C ARG A 922 23.08 -3.93 30.21
N THR A 923 24.29 -3.61 30.63
CA THR A 923 24.56 -2.88 31.87
C THR A 923 25.84 -2.07 31.72
N MET A 924 25.94 -0.91 32.36
CA MET A 924 27.17 -0.10 32.39
C MET A 924 27.76 0.19 30.98
N GLY A 925 26.90 0.37 29.97
CA GLY A 925 27.30 0.60 28.57
C GLY A 925 27.82 -0.63 27.83
N LYS A 926 27.65 -1.83 28.39
CA LYS A 926 28.18 -3.11 27.88
C LYS A 926 27.12 -4.22 27.91
N CYS A 927 27.42 -5.36 27.29
CA CYS A 927 26.51 -6.47 27.08
C CYS A 927 26.93 -7.72 27.88
N LEU A 928 25.93 -8.47 28.39
CA LEU A 928 26.13 -9.83 28.90
C LEU A 928 26.51 -10.75 27.73
N SER A 929 27.66 -11.39 27.81
CA SER A 929 28.24 -12.12 26.68
C SER A 929 28.79 -13.49 27.08
N ALA A 930 28.59 -14.48 26.21
CA ALA A 930 29.37 -15.72 26.23
C ALA A 930 30.32 -15.74 25.02
N ARG A 931 31.64 -15.75 25.28
CA ARG A 931 32.70 -15.67 24.25
C ARG A 931 33.16 -17.04 23.73
N GLY A 932 32.30 -18.04 23.82
CA GLY A 932 32.56 -19.41 23.36
C GLY A 932 31.28 -20.25 23.43
N THR A 933 31.28 -21.40 22.74
CA THR A 933 30.11 -22.28 22.63
C THR A 933 30.22 -23.56 23.47
N ALA A 934 31.34 -23.77 24.16
CA ALA A 934 31.58 -24.95 24.97
C ALA A 934 30.76 -24.93 26.28
N LEU A 935 30.43 -26.12 26.79
CA LEU A 935 29.83 -26.26 28.12
C LEU A 935 30.73 -25.61 29.18
N LYS A 936 30.12 -24.89 30.14
CA LYS A 936 30.77 -24.13 31.21
C LYS A 936 31.54 -22.89 30.75
N THR A 937 31.35 -22.42 29.51
CA THR A 937 31.86 -21.11 29.07
C THR A 937 31.34 -20.02 30.02
N PRO A 938 32.22 -19.14 30.56
CA PRO A 938 31.77 -18.05 31.44
C PRO A 938 30.89 -17.04 30.72
N ALA A 939 29.85 -16.56 31.41
CA ALA A 939 29.13 -15.36 31.02
C ALA A 939 29.82 -14.13 31.63
N VAL A 940 30.19 -13.18 30.78
CA VAL A 940 31.04 -12.02 31.11
C VAL A 940 30.42 -10.71 30.63
N LEU A 941 30.90 -9.59 31.15
CA LEU A 941 30.61 -8.28 30.59
C LEU A 941 31.56 -8.00 29.41
N TRP A 942 31.02 -7.48 28.31
CA TRP A 942 31.82 -7.10 27.13
C TRP A 942 31.22 -5.91 26.38
N THR A 943 32.05 -5.13 25.70
CA THR A 943 31.62 -4.15 24.68
C THR A 943 30.57 -4.74 23.73
N CYS A 944 29.45 -4.05 23.54
CA CYS A 944 28.38 -4.55 22.67
C CYS A 944 28.85 -4.57 21.21
N ASP A 945 28.75 -5.73 20.57
CA ASP A 945 29.18 -5.99 19.18
C ASP A 945 28.13 -6.75 18.37
N ASN A 946 26.94 -6.95 18.94
CA ASN A 946 25.79 -7.67 18.36
C ASN A 946 26.08 -9.11 17.91
N SER A 947 27.20 -9.70 18.36
CA SER A 947 27.52 -11.10 18.08
C SER A 947 26.47 -12.04 18.69
N PRO A 948 26.20 -13.21 18.08
CA PRO A 948 25.21 -14.17 18.60
C PRO A 948 25.45 -14.56 20.07
N GLY A 949 26.70 -14.54 20.54
CA GLY A 949 27.05 -14.82 21.93
C GLY A 949 26.57 -13.77 22.95
N GLN A 950 26.17 -12.58 22.50
CA GLN A 950 25.59 -11.51 23.33
C GLN A 950 24.05 -11.54 23.36
N ARG A 951 23.42 -12.34 22.50
CA ARG A 951 21.96 -12.41 22.39
C ARG A 951 21.42 -13.54 23.28
N TRP A 952 20.43 -13.23 24.09
CA TRP A 952 19.85 -14.17 25.07
C TRP A 952 18.36 -14.36 24.82
N ILE A 953 17.96 -15.60 24.55
CA ILE A 953 16.60 -16.04 24.25
C ILE A 953 15.86 -16.34 25.56
N PRO A 954 14.93 -15.48 26.01
CA PRO A 954 14.07 -15.84 27.13
C PRO A 954 13.10 -16.95 26.76
N GLN A 955 12.94 -17.91 27.66
CA GLN A 955 12.03 -19.04 27.54
C GLN A 955 10.86 -18.85 28.50
N PRO A 956 9.66 -19.38 28.19
CA PRO A 956 8.47 -19.27 29.07
C PRO A 956 8.70 -19.86 30.44
N ASN A 957 9.53 -20.91 30.48
CA ASN A 957 9.87 -21.58 31.71
C ASN A 957 10.76 -20.72 32.62
N GLY A 958 11.22 -19.54 32.17
CA GLY A 958 12.11 -18.61 32.86
C GLY A 958 13.59 -18.71 32.50
N SER A 959 14.02 -19.63 31.63
CA SER A 959 15.43 -19.74 31.25
C SER A 959 15.87 -18.75 30.19
N LEU A 960 17.16 -18.38 30.19
CA LEU A 960 17.78 -17.58 29.13
C LEU A 960 18.71 -18.50 28.32
N VAL A 961 18.36 -18.81 27.08
CA VAL A 961 19.20 -19.60 26.16
C VAL A 961 20.13 -18.65 25.41
N ASN A 962 21.35 -19.05 25.07
CA ASN A 962 22.25 -18.23 24.25
C ASN A 962 21.93 -18.41 22.76
N ALA A 963 21.97 -17.35 21.95
CA ALA A 963 21.67 -17.50 20.52
C ALA A 963 22.78 -18.21 19.73
N ALA A 964 24.03 -18.22 20.22
CA ALA A 964 25.13 -18.90 19.54
C ALA A 964 25.13 -20.43 19.75
N VAL A 965 24.45 -20.94 20.78
CA VAL A 965 24.46 -22.35 21.15
C VAL A 965 23.25 -22.69 22.02
N PRO A 966 22.59 -23.86 21.89
CA PRO A 966 21.41 -24.24 22.68
C PRO A 966 21.71 -24.57 24.16
N LEU A 967 22.44 -23.68 24.84
CA LEU A 967 22.78 -23.75 26.26
C LEU A 967 22.14 -22.57 27.01
N CYS A 968 21.80 -22.80 28.27
CA CYS A 968 21.17 -21.85 29.15
C CYS A 968 22.20 -21.10 30.00
N LEU A 969 21.91 -19.84 30.34
CA LEU A 969 22.57 -19.12 31.42
C LEU A 969 22.28 -19.83 32.74
N ASP A 970 23.36 -20.25 33.42
CA ASP A 970 23.30 -21.12 34.58
C ASP A 970 24.15 -20.56 35.72
N ALA A 971 23.59 -20.52 36.93
CA ALA A 971 24.38 -20.30 38.14
C ALA A 971 25.12 -21.58 38.54
N ALA A 972 26.45 -21.56 38.38
CA ALA A 972 27.29 -22.74 38.43
C ALA A 972 27.07 -23.59 39.70
N GLY A 973 26.82 -24.88 39.50
CA GLY A 973 26.62 -25.84 40.59
C GLY A 973 25.30 -25.68 41.35
N ALA A 974 24.32 -24.96 40.78
CA ALA A 974 23.05 -24.63 41.42
C ALA A 974 23.20 -23.94 42.79
N SER A 975 24.31 -23.21 42.98
CA SER A 975 24.61 -22.46 44.18
C SER A 975 23.91 -21.10 44.18
N SER A 976 23.35 -20.71 45.33
CA SER A 976 22.82 -19.37 45.58
C SER A 976 23.77 -18.48 46.40
N ALA A 977 25.02 -18.90 46.57
CA ALA A 977 26.01 -18.15 47.33
C ALA A 977 26.51 -16.92 46.55
N ASN A 978 26.73 -15.81 47.26
CA ASN A 978 27.35 -14.61 46.70
C ASN A 978 28.71 -14.95 46.06
N GLY A 979 28.94 -14.48 44.82
CA GLY A 979 30.15 -14.75 44.03
C GLY A 979 30.06 -15.98 43.13
N THR A 980 28.95 -16.72 43.13
CA THR A 980 28.74 -17.87 42.22
C THR A 980 28.78 -17.39 40.76
N LYS A 981 29.69 -17.93 39.94
CA LYS A 981 29.86 -17.52 38.54
C LYS A 981 28.70 -17.97 37.67
N LEU A 982 28.36 -17.16 36.67
CA LEU A 982 27.40 -17.54 35.63
C LEU A 982 28.13 -18.14 34.44
N ILE A 983 27.56 -19.21 33.89
CA ILE A 983 28.14 -20.00 32.79
C ILE A 983 27.06 -20.44 31.79
N LEU A 984 27.49 -20.89 30.62
CA LEU A 984 26.66 -21.68 29.71
C LEU A 984 26.57 -23.13 30.18
N TYR A 985 25.37 -23.68 30.28
CA TYR A 985 25.16 -25.09 30.65
C TYR A 985 23.96 -25.71 29.94
N THR A 986 23.87 -27.04 29.93
CA THR A 986 22.73 -27.77 29.35
C THR A 986 21.43 -27.32 30.01
N CYS A 987 20.46 -26.87 29.20
CA CYS A 987 19.15 -26.47 29.69
C CYS A 987 18.44 -27.65 30.37
N ASN A 988 18.14 -27.52 31.66
CA ASN A 988 17.63 -28.62 32.49
C ASN A 988 16.42 -28.22 33.37
N ASN A 989 15.86 -27.03 33.16
CA ASN A 989 14.74 -26.48 33.93
C ASN A 989 15.00 -26.31 35.44
N GLY A 990 16.25 -26.42 35.91
CA GLY A 990 16.61 -26.17 37.30
C GLY A 990 16.36 -24.72 37.71
N LEU A 991 16.11 -24.49 39.01
CA LEU A 991 15.89 -23.15 39.58
C LEU A 991 17.09 -22.21 39.35
N ASN A 992 18.29 -22.77 39.21
CA ASN A 992 19.54 -22.06 38.91
C ASN A 992 19.65 -21.55 37.46
N GLN A 993 18.69 -21.90 36.61
CA GLN A 993 18.56 -21.40 35.24
C GLN A 993 17.34 -20.49 35.08
N LYS A 994 16.62 -20.15 36.15
CA LYS A 994 15.41 -19.32 36.07
C LYS A 994 15.76 -17.87 36.36
N TRP A 995 15.47 -17.00 35.40
CA TRP A 995 15.80 -15.59 35.41
C TRP A 995 14.55 -14.76 35.18
N VAL A 996 14.36 -13.76 36.03
CA VAL A 996 13.35 -12.72 35.85
C VAL A 996 14.09 -11.44 35.48
N LEU A 997 13.96 -11.06 34.21
CA LEU A 997 14.49 -9.81 33.70
C LEU A 997 13.62 -8.62 34.17
N PRO A 998 14.20 -7.41 34.28
CA PRO A 998 13.49 -6.21 34.73
C PRO A 998 12.33 -5.80 33.81
#